data_AF-A0AAJ1U995-F1
#
_entry.id   AF-A0AAJ1U995-F1
#
_cell.length_a   1.000
_cell.length_b   1.000
_cell.length_c   1.000
_cell.angle_alpha   90.00
_cell.angle_beta   90.00
_cell.angle_gamma   90.00
#
_symmetry.space_group_name_H-M   'P 1'
#
loop_
_entity.id
_entity.type
_entity.pdbx_description
1 polymer ?
#
loop_
_entity_poly.entity_id
_entity_poly.type
_entity_poly.pdbx_seq_one_letter_code
_entity_poly.pdbx_strand_id
1 'polypeptide(L)'
;MQQDNPDITLITPSAPMHANTHGGRAKCLQRLVRLDLPVPTTVALSFDAVHRIAAGDLPDMQALLAPFDEDALVCVRPSSEDPDWGGPGAVLNIGMNDATYVDLADALGQDAAATLYMRFVQAYAVHVAKLDPDMFDDIEMAGQLGLSEALHAYEEEAEEPFPQDRGVQLGAVLRSMARAWEGTTARLLRQAKGAPADAGLGLVVQHMAIGLGQGECGSGVIQLVDPQTGLEQITGRYLSQSQGRDALTGEAALFLERDERGPSLEEAAPEAFADLKAHTALMRTRLREEMQAEFTIENGKVWLLDGVRVPRTARAAVRIAVRLADDGIIPREEALLRIDPRALNELLHRQVDPTAERDVLARGVAASPGAAHGAIVFSAAEAQASAARGEACILVRRETSPEDIRGMHAAVAVLTERGGMTSHAAVIGRGLGLPCVVGASEMRFQLRKKTLTAPDGRTFRQGDMITIDGTHGEVLAGQPALIEAAQDDAFQTLMNWADEFRDINIRANADTPADAATARSFGANGIGLCRTEHMFFEDDRLIVMREMIFADRPEDRRAALDRLLPMQRADFTELFRIMEGKPVCIRLLDPPLHEFLPHDRAGHRELAEALDLPLSDVTHRVEALQEYNPMLGMRGVRLGVTVPEIYDMQARAIFEATIEASRDGDPVVPEIMIPLVSAKREVEIVKNRVDSVAAAVYNETGAEFTYRLGVMVETPRACLRAGEIAPHAAFLSFGTNDLTQMTYGLSRDDAGRFMSAYVQRGVFPEDPFHTLDTDGVGELLQIGAERGRAARPDLILSICGEHGGSPESIGFCRKAGFNYVSCSPYRVPVAKLAAAQHAVLDKIG
;
A
#
# COMPACT_ATOMS: atom_id res chain seq x y z
N MET A 1 42.06 -24.20 -17.51
CA MET A 1 41.37 -25.13 -16.60
C MET A 1 40.87 -24.34 -15.38
N GLN A 2 39.97 -23.38 -15.61
CA GLN A 2 39.61 -22.34 -14.63
C GLN A 2 38.10 -22.06 -14.71
N GLN A 3 37.29 -23.12 -14.84
CA GLN A 3 35.86 -23.01 -15.17
C GLN A 3 34.89 -23.37 -14.03
N ASP A 4 35.37 -23.78 -12.86
CA ASP A 4 34.50 -24.21 -11.75
C ASP A 4 34.97 -23.67 -10.38
N ASN A 5 35.27 -22.37 -10.25
CA ASN A 5 35.24 -21.74 -8.93
C ASN A 5 33.86 -21.06 -8.76
N PRO A 6 32.91 -21.66 -8.01
CA PRO A 6 31.58 -21.08 -7.83
C PRO A 6 31.59 -19.77 -7.05
N ASP A 7 32.71 -19.42 -6.41
CA ASP A 7 32.86 -18.25 -5.57
C ASP A 7 33.41 -17.02 -6.29
N ILE A 8 34.12 -17.22 -7.41
CA ILE A 8 34.71 -16.15 -8.23
C ILE A 8 34.42 -16.47 -9.69
N THR A 9 33.44 -15.78 -10.27
CA THR A 9 32.90 -16.07 -11.60
C THR A 9 33.14 -14.90 -12.55
N LEU A 10 34.00 -15.08 -13.56
CA LEU A 10 34.10 -14.14 -14.68
C LEU A 10 32.78 -14.10 -15.46
N ILE A 11 32.21 -12.91 -15.63
CA ILE A 11 30.97 -12.73 -16.37
C ILE A 11 31.23 -12.91 -17.86
N THR A 12 30.73 -14.01 -18.40
CA THR A 12 30.75 -14.35 -19.83
C THR A 12 29.33 -14.71 -20.29
N PRO A 13 29.03 -14.75 -21.60
CA PRO A 13 27.70 -15.11 -22.11
C PRO A 13 27.18 -16.46 -21.60
N SER A 14 28.07 -17.38 -21.21
CA SER A 14 27.76 -18.72 -20.72
C SER A 14 28.06 -18.94 -19.23
N ALA A 15 28.42 -17.90 -18.48
CA ALA A 15 28.78 -18.04 -17.06
C ALA A 15 27.62 -18.61 -16.23
N PRO A 16 27.86 -19.62 -15.37
CA PRO A 16 26.82 -20.29 -14.59
C PRO A 16 26.42 -19.45 -13.37
N MET A 17 25.54 -18.46 -13.56
CA MET A 17 25.08 -17.58 -12.48
C MET A 17 23.57 -17.38 -12.43
N HIS A 18 23.07 -17.19 -11.21
CA HIS A 18 21.66 -16.96 -10.89
C HIS A 18 21.50 -15.82 -9.89
N ALA A 19 20.32 -15.18 -9.88
CA ALA A 19 20.04 -14.07 -8.97
C ALA A 19 20.13 -14.50 -7.49
N ASN A 20 19.68 -15.71 -7.16
CA ASN A 20 19.73 -16.28 -5.81
C ASN A 20 21.12 -16.80 -5.36
N THR A 21 22.16 -16.62 -6.18
CA THR A 21 23.53 -17.05 -5.83
C THR A 21 24.56 -15.93 -5.98
N HIS A 22 24.39 -15.05 -6.96
CA HIS A 22 25.32 -13.96 -7.28
C HIS A 22 24.63 -12.57 -7.27
N GLY A 23 23.31 -12.54 -7.06
CA GLY A 23 22.49 -11.34 -7.04
C GLY A 23 21.95 -10.90 -8.39
N GLY A 24 20.94 -10.04 -8.33
CA GLY A 24 20.24 -9.50 -9.49
C GLY A 24 21.13 -8.68 -10.43
N ARG A 25 22.07 -7.89 -9.88
CA ARG A 25 23.00 -7.06 -10.67
C ARG A 25 23.96 -7.91 -11.48
N ALA A 26 24.66 -8.86 -10.85
CA ALA A 26 25.55 -9.78 -11.55
C ALA A 26 24.80 -10.51 -12.69
N LYS A 27 23.58 -10.98 -12.40
CA LYS A 27 22.75 -11.63 -13.40
C LYS A 27 22.34 -10.71 -14.54
N CYS A 28 22.03 -9.44 -14.24
CA CYS A 28 21.72 -8.43 -15.25
C CYS A 28 22.92 -8.20 -16.18
N LEU A 29 24.11 -7.94 -15.62
CA LEU A 29 25.34 -7.72 -16.40
C LEU A 29 25.67 -8.92 -17.31
N GLN A 30 25.47 -10.15 -16.83
CA GLN A 30 25.62 -11.34 -17.67
C GLN A 30 24.64 -11.40 -18.84
N ARG A 31 23.39 -10.95 -18.64
CA ARG A 31 22.43 -10.84 -19.74
C ARG A 31 22.86 -9.75 -20.73
N LEU A 32 23.39 -8.63 -20.26
CA LEU A 32 23.91 -7.56 -21.13
C LEU A 32 25.09 -8.06 -21.97
N VAL A 33 26.07 -8.74 -21.37
CA VAL A 33 27.20 -9.37 -22.07
C VAL A 33 26.71 -10.41 -23.09
N ARG A 34 25.68 -11.21 -22.75
CA ARG A 34 25.06 -12.17 -23.69
C ARG A 34 24.37 -11.48 -24.88
N LEU A 35 23.98 -10.22 -24.74
CA LEU A 35 23.38 -9.40 -25.79
C LEU A 35 24.42 -8.63 -26.62
N ASP A 36 25.72 -8.89 -26.41
CA ASP A 36 26.82 -8.20 -27.09
C ASP A 36 26.84 -6.69 -26.83
N LEU A 37 26.33 -6.27 -25.65
CA LEU A 37 26.38 -4.89 -25.21
C LEU A 37 27.75 -4.55 -24.60
N PRO A 38 28.21 -3.28 -24.70
CA PRO A 38 29.55 -2.87 -24.28
C PRO A 38 29.63 -2.75 -22.74
N VAL A 39 29.67 -3.90 -22.07
CA VAL A 39 29.86 -3.99 -20.62
C VAL A 39 31.35 -4.17 -20.32
N PRO A 40 31.94 -3.38 -19.41
CA PRO A 40 33.33 -3.58 -19.00
C PRO A 40 33.56 -4.99 -18.43
N THR A 41 34.78 -5.50 -18.52
CA THR A 41 35.15 -6.80 -17.94
C THR A 41 34.71 -6.85 -16.47
N THR A 42 34.01 -7.91 -16.10
CA THR A 42 33.34 -7.99 -14.80
C THR A 42 33.49 -9.37 -14.19
N VAL A 43 33.82 -9.45 -12.91
CA VAL A 43 33.87 -10.67 -12.10
C VAL A 43 32.85 -10.57 -10.96
N ALA A 44 32.07 -11.63 -10.76
CA ALA A 44 31.07 -11.70 -9.70
C ALA A 44 31.51 -12.64 -8.58
N LEU A 45 31.25 -12.23 -7.34
CA LEU A 45 31.42 -13.02 -6.12
C LEU A 45 30.06 -13.55 -5.66
N SER A 46 30.02 -14.84 -5.31
CA SER A 46 28.81 -15.50 -4.81
C SER A 46 28.42 -15.03 -3.41
N PHE A 47 27.19 -15.33 -3.00
CA PHE A 47 26.71 -15.07 -1.64
C PHE A 47 27.57 -15.76 -0.59
N ASP A 48 27.98 -17.00 -0.85
CA ASP A 48 28.87 -17.77 0.03
C ASP A 48 30.25 -17.12 0.15
N ALA A 49 30.81 -16.64 -0.96
CA ALA A 49 32.08 -15.92 -0.96
C ALA A 49 32.00 -14.65 -0.11
N VAL A 50 30.95 -13.84 -0.28
CA VAL A 50 30.74 -12.61 0.50
C VAL A 50 30.54 -12.91 1.98
N HIS A 51 29.81 -13.98 2.31
CA HIS A 51 29.65 -14.40 3.70
C HIS A 51 30.98 -14.82 4.34
N ARG A 52 31.83 -15.57 3.62
CA ARG A 52 33.20 -15.91 4.08
C ARG A 52 34.08 -14.67 4.24
N ILE A 53 33.99 -13.71 3.32
CA ILE A 53 34.68 -12.42 3.42
C ILE A 53 34.26 -11.65 4.69
N ALA A 54 32.96 -11.64 5.03
CA ALA A 54 32.47 -11.02 6.26
C ALA A 54 33.05 -11.70 7.51
N ALA A 55 33.15 -13.04 7.50
CA ALA A 55 33.79 -13.85 8.54
C ALA A 55 35.32 -13.70 8.60
N GLY A 56 35.92 -13.10 7.57
CA GLY A 56 37.31 -12.69 7.52
C GLY A 56 38.21 -13.49 6.58
N ASP A 57 37.65 -14.48 5.89
CA ASP A 57 38.31 -15.32 4.89
C ASP A 57 38.22 -14.65 3.50
N LEU A 58 39.33 -14.04 3.07
CA LEU A 58 39.40 -13.32 1.80
C LEU A 58 39.66 -14.28 0.63
N PRO A 59 39.06 -14.05 -0.54
CA PRO A 59 39.36 -14.83 -1.74
C PRO A 59 40.80 -14.62 -2.19
N ASP A 60 41.28 -15.52 -3.06
CA ASP A 60 42.55 -15.34 -3.76
C ASP A 60 42.48 -14.09 -4.63
N MET A 61 43.15 -13.01 -4.18
CA MET A 61 43.18 -11.72 -4.87
C MET A 61 43.85 -11.81 -6.23
N GLN A 62 44.84 -12.69 -6.40
CA GLN A 62 45.50 -12.88 -7.68
C GLN A 62 44.53 -13.52 -8.68
N ALA A 63 43.76 -14.51 -8.25
CA ALA A 63 42.73 -15.12 -9.08
C ALA A 63 41.59 -14.15 -9.42
N LEU A 64 41.20 -13.28 -8.49
CA LEU A 64 40.17 -12.26 -8.68
C LEU A 64 40.62 -11.15 -9.64
N LEU A 65 41.89 -10.75 -9.59
CA LEU A 65 42.46 -9.69 -10.41
C LEU A 65 42.95 -10.16 -11.79
N ALA A 66 43.25 -11.46 -11.96
CA ALA A 66 43.78 -12.02 -13.21
C ALA A 66 42.99 -11.70 -14.50
N PRO A 67 41.65 -11.51 -14.49
CA PRO A 67 40.91 -11.12 -15.68
C PRO A 67 41.07 -9.65 -16.10
N PHE A 68 41.70 -8.82 -15.27
CA PHE A 68 41.92 -7.40 -15.52
C PHE A 68 43.39 -7.14 -15.85
N ASP A 69 43.67 -6.08 -16.62
CA ASP A 69 45.06 -5.65 -16.88
C ASP A 69 45.75 -5.21 -15.56
N GLU A 70 47.09 -5.31 -15.50
CA GLU A 70 47.87 -5.03 -14.28
C GLU A 70 47.62 -3.60 -13.77
N ASP A 71 47.56 -2.63 -14.68
CA ASP A 71 47.39 -1.20 -14.37
C ASP A 71 45.91 -0.74 -14.38
N ALA A 72 44.97 -1.66 -14.60
CA ALA A 72 43.55 -1.32 -14.71
C ALA A 72 42.94 -0.96 -13.34
N LEU A 73 42.23 0.17 -13.29
CA LEU A 73 41.37 0.50 -12.16
C LEU A 73 40.11 -0.38 -12.16
N VAL A 74 39.63 -0.74 -10.96
CA VAL A 74 38.39 -1.49 -10.78
C VAL A 74 37.44 -0.79 -9.81
N CYS A 75 36.18 -1.17 -9.86
CA CYS A 75 35.17 -0.78 -8.89
C CYS A 75 34.50 -2.02 -8.29
N VAL A 76 33.94 -1.85 -7.10
CA VAL A 76 33.11 -2.87 -6.45
C VAL A 76 31.70 -2.33 -6.26
N ARG A 77 30.70 -3.10 -6.72
CA ARG A 77 29.27 -2.81 -6.55
C ARG A 77 28.56 -3.94 -5.82
N PRO A 78 27.53 -3.65 -4.99
CA PRO A 78 26.74 -4.72 -4.35
C PRO A 78 25.86 -5.46 -5.37
N SER A 79 25.46 -6.68 -5.07
CA SER A 79 24.54 -7.45 -5.91
C SER A 79 23.66 -8.29 -4.99
N SER A 80 22.64 -7.68 -4.40
CA SER A 80 21.63 -8.40 -3.61
C SER A 80 20.77 -9.28 -4.52
N GLU A 81 20.13 -10.31 -3.95
CA GLU A 81 19.18 -11.15 -4.68
C GLU A 81 18.07 -10.32 -5.34
N ASP A 82 17.43 -9.46 -4.54
CA ASP A 82 16.53 -8.42 -5.02
C ASP A 82 17.20 -7.04 -4.91
N PRO A 83 17.35 -6.29 -6.03
CA PRO A 83 17.87 -4.92 -6.02
C PRO A 83 17.11 -3.95 -5.10
N ASP A 84 15.81 -4.18 -4.86
CA ASP A 84 14.95 -3.25 -4.12
C ASP A 84 15.30 -3.21 -2.61
N TRP A 85 15.96 -4.25 -2.09
CA TRP A 85 16.44 -4.32 -0.71
C TRP A 85 17.54 -3.31 -0.38
N GLY A 86 18.23 -2.78 -1.41
CA GLY A 86 19.36 -1.87 -1.26
C GLY A 86 20.68 -2.59 -0.96
N GLY A 87 21.70 -1.84 -0.55
CA GLY A 87 23.02 -2.38 -0.24
C GLY A 87 24.04 -1.29 0.08
N PRO A 88 25.28 -1.68 0.44
CA PRO A 88 26.37 -0.72 0.64
C PRO A 88 26.66 0.07 -0.65
N GLY A 89 27.13 1.31 -0.51
CA GLY A 89 27.53 2.14 -1.65
C GLY A 89 28.64 1.50 -2.49
N ALA A 90 28.67 1.82 -3.78
CA ALA A 90 29.76 1.39 -4.65
C ALA A 90 31.06 2.12 -4.30
N VAL A 91 32.19 1.42 -4.42
CA VAL A 91 33.53 2.01 -4.29
C VAL A 91 34.20 1.98 -5.66
N LEU A 92 34.64 3.15 -6.14
CA LEU A 92 35.24 3.33 -7.47
C LEU A 92 36.76 3.49 -7.35
N ASN A 93 37.47 3.49 -8.49
CA ASN A 93 38.89 3.85 -8.60
C ASN A 93 39.87 2.98 -7.75
N ILE A 94 39.51 1.73 -7.45
CA ILE A 94 40.36 0.80 -6.71
C ILE A 94 41.54 0.40 -7.59
N GLY A 95 42.75 0.49 -7.06
CA GLY A 95 44.01 0.38 -7.79
C GLY A 95 44.73 1.71 -7.98
N MET A 96 44.13 2.84 -7.60
CA MET A 96 44.83 4.12 -7.56
C MET A 96 45.94 4.07 -6.50
N ASN A 97 47.16 4.38 -6.93
CA ASN A 97 48.36 4.47 -6.12
C ASN A 97 49.32 5.45 -6.80
N ASP A 98 50.49 5.68 -6.20
CA ASP A 98 51.44 6.67 -6.70
C ASP A 98 52.00 6.32 -8.10
N ALA A 99 52.14 5.04 -8.43
CA ALA A 99 52.59 4.59 -9.76
C ALA A 99 51.49 4.81 -10.80
N THR A 100 50.27 4.33 -10.53
CA THR A 100 49.10 4.52 -11.39
C THR A 100 48.79 6.00 -11.61
N TYR A 101 49.04 6.87 -10.61
CA TYR A 101 48.91 8.32 -10.76
C TYR A 101 49.83 8.88 -11.84
N VAL A 102 51.09 8.45 -11.89
CA VAL A 102 52.05 8.90 -12.92
C VAL A 102 51.57 8.46 -14.30
N ASP A 103 51.18 7.20 -14.44
CA ASP A 103 50.74 6.64 -15.72
C ASP A 103 49.45 7.31 -16.23
N LEU A 104 48.47 7.54 -15.35
CA LEU A 104 47.23 8.23 -15.70
C LEU A 104 47.43 9.72 -15.92
N ALA A 105 48.39 10.35 -15.24
CA ALA A 105 48.67 11.77 -15.45
C ALA A 105 49.26 12.02 -16.86
N ASP A 106 50.04 11.08 -17.38
CA ASP A 106 50.54 11.12 -18.76
C ASP A 106 49.42 10.90 -19.79
N ALA A 107 48.44 10.04 -19.48
CA ALA A 107 47.34 9.71 -20.38
C ALA A 107 46.18 10.73 -20.37
N LEU A 108 45.76 11.19 -19.19
CA LEU A 108 44.54 11.98 -18.96
C LEU A 108 44.83 13.45 -18.61
N GLY A 109 46.07 13.75 -18.21
CA GLY A 109 46.47 15.04 -17.64
C GLY A 109 46.58 14.99 -16.11
N GLN A 110 47.48 15.80 -15.56
CA GLN A 110 47.82 15.85 -14.13
C GLN A 110 46.61 16.11 -13.24
N ASP A 111 45.77 17.10 -13.61
CA ASP A 111 44.61 17.48 -12.78
C ASP A 111 43.56 16.36 -12.73
N ALA A 112 43.27 15.70 -13.86
CA ALA A 112 42.31 14.60 -13.93
C ALA A 112 42.78 13.39 -13.12
N ALA A 113 44.07 13.03 -13.22
CA ALA A 113 44.66 11.94 -12.44
C ALA A 113 44.66 12.26 -10.94
N ALA A 114 44.93 13.51 -10.55
CA ALA A 114 44.90 13.94 -9.15
C ALA A 114 43.49 13.86 -8.57
N THR A 115 42.48 14.31 -9.33
CA THR A 115 41.06 14.22 -8.92
C THR A 115 40.62 12.76 -8.75
N LEU A 116 41.01 11.86 -9.65
CA LEU A 116 40.71 10.42 -9.54
C LEU A 116 41.28 9.81 -8.26
N TYR A 117 42.55 10.11 -7.97
CA TYR A 117 43.24 9.57 -6.81
C TYR A 117 42.63 10.13 -5.52
N MET A 118 42.44 11.45 -5.44
CA MET A 118 41.89 12.10 -4.27
C MET A 118 40.48 11.60 -3.95
N ARG A 119 39.61 11.45 -4.97
CA ARG A 119 38.27 10.85 -4.79
C ARG A 119 38.33 9.43 -4.24
N PHE A 120 39.32 8.63 -4.67
CA PHE A 120 39.52 7.30 -4.12
C PHE A 120 39.96 7.33 -2.66
N VAL A 121 40.93 8.18 -2.32
CA VAL A 121 41.43 8.35 -0.94
C VAL A 121 40.28 8.72 0.00
N GLN A 122 39.47 9.71 -0.37
CA GLN A 122 38.31 10.14 0.41
C GLN A 122 37.27 9.01 0.57
N ALA A 123 36.89 8.36 -0.54
CA ALA A 123 35.93 7.26 -0.49
C ALA A 123 36.45 6.08 0.34
N TYR A 124 37.74 5.77 0.24
CA TYR A 124 38.39 4.71 1.02
C TYR A 124 38.42 5.06 2.51
N ALA A 125 38.84 6.28 2.86
CA ALA A 125 38.88 6.78 4.24
C ALA A 125 37.51 6.65 4.93
N VAL A 126 36.46 7.20 4.30
CA VAL A 126 35.13 7.27 4.89
C VAL A 126 34.41 5.92 4.85
N HIS A 127 34.43 5.23 3.70
CA HIS A 127 33.61 4.02 3.52
C HIS A 127 34.31 2.72 3.89
N VAL A 128 35.64 2.66 3.81
CA VAL A 128 36.43 1.46 4.09
C VAL A 128 37.09 1.55 5.46
N ALA A 129 37.89 2.59 5.72
CA ALA A 129 38.58 2.80 6.98
C ALA A 129 37.66 3.32 8.10
N LYS A 130 36.47 3.85 7.75
CA LYS A 130 35.45 4.38 8.69
C LYS A 130 35.94 5.60 9.49
N LEU A 131 36.76 6.43 8.85
CA LEU A 131 37.19 7.72 9.39
C LEU A 131 36.11 8.79 9.21
N ASP A 132 36.21 9.87 9.98
CA ASP A 132 35.28 10.99 9.92
C ASP A 132 35.54 11.84 8.66
N PRO A 133 34.52 12.17 7.84
CA PRO A 133 34.70 13.00 6.64
C PRO A 133 35.27 14.41 6.92
N ASP A 134 35.07 14.97 8.12
CA ASP A 134 35.46 16.35 8.46
C ASP A 134 36.98 16.61 8.30
N MET A 135 37.80 15.55 8.31
CA MET A 135 39.25 15.62 8.04
C MET A 135 39.60 16.18 6.64
N PHE A 136 38.65 16.18 5.70
CA PHE A 136 38.84 16.68 4.34
C PHE A 136 38.24 18.07 4.09
N ASP A 137 37.57 18.69 5.08
CA ASP A 137 36.80 19.93 4.87
C ASP A 137 37.67 21.13 4.47
N ASP A 138 38.91 21.19 4.99
CA ASP A 138 39.85 22.29 4.75
C ASP A 138 40.75 22.08 3.50
N ILE A 139 40.55 20.99 2.74
CA ILE A 139 41.39 20.62 1.60
C ILE A 139 40.77 21.09 0.30
N GLU A 140 41.48 21.96 -0.45
CA GLU A 140 41.02 22.41 -1.77
C GLU A 140 41.00 21.24 -2.77
N MET A 141 39.84 21.00 -3.40
CA MET A 141 39.57 19.80 -4.22
C MET A 141 40.27 19.72 -5.59
N ALA A 142 41.34 20.50 -5.83
CA ALA A 142 41.94 20.61 -7.16
C ALA A 142 43.46 20.40 -7.18
N GLY A 143 43.90 19.55 -8.12
CA GLY A 143 45.30 19.40 -8.49
C GLY A 143 46.16 18.58 -7.51
N GLN A 144 47.45 18.54 -7.81
CA GLN A 144 48.44 17.71 -7.11
C GLN A 144 48.64 18.09 -5.63
N LEU A 145 48.41 19.36 -5.28
CA LEU A 145 48.53 19.86 -3.90
C LEU A 145 47.44 19.26 -3.01
N GLY A 146 46.17 19.34 -3.43
CA GLY A 146 45.05 18.78 -2.68
C GLY A 146 45.13 17.25 -2.52
N LEU A 147 45.68 16.54 -3.51
CA LEU A 147 45.96 15.11 -3.38
C LEU A 147 47.00 14.83 -2.28
N SER A 148 48.09 15.60 -2.23
CA SER A 148 49.12 15.43 -1.20
C SER A 148 48.57 15.71 0.21
N GLU A 149 47.73 16.72 0.35
CA GLU A 149 47.07 17.05 1.61
C GLU A 149 46.08 15.96 2.03
N ALA A 150 45.30 15.41 1.10
CA ALA A 150 44.36 14.33 1.37
C ALA A 150 45.04 13.03 1.82
N LEU A 151 46.18 12.69 1.20
CA LEU A 151 47.00 11.54 1.61
C LEU A 151 47.61 11.75 3.00
N HIS A 152 48.05 12.98 3.30
CA HIS A 152 48.59 13.32 4.62
C HIS A 152 47.51 13.27 5.70
N ALA A 153 46.34 13.87 5.45
CA ALA A 153 45.20 13.80 6.36
C ALA A 153 44.79 12.35 6.64
N TYR A 154 44.78 11.48 5.60
CA TYR A 154 44.56 10.05 5.78
C TYR A 154 45.61 9.42 6.70
N GLU A 155 46.90 9.67 6.46
CA GLU A 155 47.96 9.07 7.27
C GLU A 155 47.93 9.54 8.73
N GLU A 156 47.60 10.81 8.98
CA GLU A 156 47.45 11.35 10.34
C GLU A 156 46.27 10.71 11.09
N GLU A 157 45.10 10.62 10.46
CA GLU A 157 43.88 10.13 11.12
C GLU A 157 43.84 8.59 11.20
N ALA A 158 44.37 7.89 10.19
CA ALA A 158 44.42 6.43 10.16
C ALA A 158 45.58 5.84 10.98
N GLU A 159 46.56 6.67 11.36
CA GLU A 159 47.86 6.26 11.93
C GLU A 159 48.65 5.26 11.04
N GLU A 160 48.33 5.19 9.75
CA GLU A 160 48.99 4.31 8.77
C GLU A 160 49.00 4.93 7.37
N PRO A 161 50.04 4.68 6.54
CA PRO A 161 50.10 5.22 5.19
C PRO A 161 49.00 4.62 4.29
N PHE A 162 48.56 5.41 3.30
CA PHE A 162 47.56 4.94 2.34
C PHE A 162 48.04 3.68 1.60
N PRO A 163 47.23 2.61 1.55
CA PRO A 163 47.65 1.33 0.98
C PRO A 163 47.96 1.48 -0.51
N GLN A 164 49.18 1.17 -0.93
CA GLN A 164 49.62 1.27 -2.33
C GLN A 164 49.34 0.00 -3.15
N ASP A 165 49.19 -1.15 -2.48
CA ASP A 165 48.91 -2.43 -3.13
C ASP A 165 47.43 -2.58 -3.50
N ARG A 166 47.14 -2.79 -4.78
CA ARG A 166 45.78 -2.95 -5.32
C ARG A 166 45.03 -4.14 -4.70
N GLY A 167 45.72 -5.23 -4.38
CA GLY A 167 45.13 -6.40 -3.75
C GLY A 167 44.69 -6.14 -2.30
N VAL A 168 45.51 -5.40 -1.55
CA VAL A 168 45.19 -4.94 -0.19
C VAL A 168 43.99 -4.00 -0.22
N GLN A 169 43.99 -3.01 -1.11
CA GLN A 169 42.87 -2.08 -1.30
C GLN A 169 41.56 -2.83 -1.59
N LEU A 170 41.58 -3.73 -2.59
CA LEU A 170 40.40 -4.51 -2.97
C LEU A 170 39.91 -5.41 -1.84
N GLY A 171 40.82 -6.11 -1.16
CA GLY A 171 40.48 -6.96 -0.01
C GLY A 171 39.82 -6.18 1.13
N ALA A 172 40.29 -4.97 1.42
CA ALA A 172 39.69 -4.10 2.43
C ALA A 172 38.29 -3.63 2.02
N VAL A 173 38.10 -3.22 0.75
CA VAL A 173 36.79 -2.82 0.21
C VAL A 173 35.78 -3.96 0.30
N LEU A 174 36.14 -5.15 -0.17
CA LEU A 174 35.27 -6.33 -0.13
C LEU A 174 34.85 -6.66 1.30
N ARG A 175 35.79 -6.63 2.24
CA ARG A 175 35.53 -6.86 3.67
C ARG A 175 34.59 -5.82 4.26
N SER A 176 34.80 -4.55 3.97
CA SER A 176 33.95 -3.45 4.47
C SER A 176 32.51 -3.60 3.96
N MET A 177 32.32 -3.83 2.65
CA MET A 177 30.99 -3.99 2.06
C MET A 177 30.26 -5.22 2.59
N ALA A 178 30.97 -6.36 2.72
CA ALA A 178 30.39 -7.59 3.28
C ALA A 178 29.94 -7.40 4.74
N ARG A 179 30.74 -6.73 5.57
CA ARG A 179 30.38 -6.43 6.97
C ARG A 179 29.24 -5.42 7.09
N ALA A 180 29.19 -4.42 6.20
CA ALA A 180 28.11 -3.45 6.17
C ALA A 180 26.75 -4.11 5.91
N TRP A 181 26.71 -5.16 5.09
CA TRP A 181 25.50 -5.96 4.86
C TRP A 181 25.05 -6.71 6.12
N GLU A 182 25.97 -7.26 6.91
CA GLU A 182 25.63 -7.99 8.13
C GLU A 182 25.28 -7.08 9.32
N GLY A 183 25.43 -5.76 9.17
CA GLY A 183 25.13 -4.79 10.22
C GLY A 183 23.66 -4.80 10.65
N THR A 184 23.40 -4.70 11.96
CA THR A 184 22.06 -4.77 12.55
C THR A 184 21.07 -3.79 11.91
N THR A 185 21.47 -2.54 11.68
CA THR A 185 20.61 -1.52 11.06
C THR A 185 20.26 -1.88 9.62
N ALA A 186 21.24 -2.34 8.83
CA ALA A 186 21.01 -2.76 7.44
C ALA A 186 20.04 -3.94 7.36
N ARG A 187 20.14 -4.90 8.31
CA ARG A 187 19.22 -6.03 8.45
C ARG A 187 17.78 -5.59 8.69
N LEU A 188 17.57 -4.66 9.62
CA LEU A 188 16.25 -4.14 9.94
C LEU A 188 15.63 -3.38 8.75
N LEU A 189 16.41 -2.55 8.07
CA LEU A 189 15.95 -1.78 6.91
C LEU A 189 15.54 -2.68 5.74
N ARG A 190 16.30 -3.76 5.45
CA ARG A 190 15.93 -4.70 4.39
C ARG A 190 14.72 -5.56 4.76
N GLN A 191 14.59 -5.97 6.02
CA GLN A 191 13.42 -6.70 6.50
C GLN A 191 12.15 -5.86 6.40
N ALA A 192 12.23 -4.55 6.66
CA ALA A 192 11.14 -3.62 6.44
C ALA A 192 10.72 -3.53 4.96
N LYS A 193 11.61 -3.86 4.02
CA LYS A 193 11.35 -3.99 2.58
C LYS A 193 10.99 -5.41 2.14
N GLY A 194 10.71 -6.32 3.09
CA GLY A 194 10.30 -7.70 2.82
C GLY A 194 11.44 -8.69 2.55
N ALA A 195 12.70 -8.31 2.78
CA ALA A 195 13.83 -9.24 2.63
C ALA A 195 13.79 -10.34 3.71
N PRO A 196 14.07 -11.61 3.36
CA PRO A 196 14.15 -12.69 4.32
C PRO A 196 15.36 -12.52 5.26
N ALA A 197 15.36 -13.23 6.38
CA ALA A 197 16.43 -13.10 7.39
C ALA A 197 17.81 -13.51 6.85
N ASP A 198 17.84 -14.44 5.91
CA ASP A 198 18.99 -14.99 5.20
C ASP A 198 19.24 -14.35 3.82
N ALA A 199 18.70 -13.14 3.59
CA ALA A 199 18.90 -12.39 2.35
C ALA A 199 20.39 -12.31 1.94
N GLY A 200 20.70 -12.88 0.77
CA GLY A 200 22.05 -12.96 0.25
C GLY A 200 22.54 -11.67 -0.42
N LEU A 201 23.86 -11.44 -0.31
CA LEU A 201 24.57 -10.37 -1.01
C LEU A 201 25.73 -10.96 -1.79
N GLY A 202 25.76 -10.70 -3.09
CA GLY A 202 26.93 -10.87 -3.96
C GLY A 202 27.67 -9.54 -4.11
N LEU A 203 28.89 -9.59 -4.63
CA LEU A 203 29.66 -8.39 -4.97
C LEU A 203 30.15 -8.52 -6.41
N VAL A 204 30.17 -7.40 -7.13
CA VAL A 204 30.62 -7.35 -8.53
C VAL A 204 31.86 -6.47 -8.59
N VAL A 205 32.98 -7.05 -9.02
CA VAL A 205 34.22 -6.36 -9.33
C VAL A 205 34.25 -6.08 -10.83
N GLN A 206 34.29 -4.82 -11.23
CA GLN A 206 34.20 -4.43 -12.64
C GLN A 206 35.33 -3.48 -13.03
N HIS A 207 35.84 -3.62 -14.25
CA HIS A 207 36.80 -2.71 -14.86
C HIS A 207 36.23 -1.28 -14.92
N MET A 208 37.03 -0.29 -14.54
CA MET A 208 36.63 1.12 -14.62
C MET A 208 36.65 1.60 -16.07
N ALA A 209 35.51 2.09 -16.55
CA ALA A 209 35.49 3.00 -17.69
C ALA A 209 35.74 4.42 -17.17
N ILE A 210 36.73 5.14 -17.71
CA ILE A 210 37.15 6.43 -17.16
C ILE A 210 36.38 7.57 -17.84
N GLY A 211 35.54 8.26 -17.09
CA GLY A 211 34.75 9.42 -17.55
C GLY A 211 35.50 10.76 -17.51
N LEU A 212 36.82 10.74 -17.39
CA LEU A 212 37.71 11.90 -17.32
C LEU A 212 38.82 11.75 -18.37
N GLY A 213 39.23 12.86 -19.00
CA GLY A 213 40.36 12.86 -19.95
C GLY A 213 40.11 13.62 -21.25
N GLN A 214 40.83 13.23 -22.31
CA GLN A 214 40.77 13.89 -23.61
C GLN A 214 39.60 13.40 -24.47
N GLY A 215 38.99 14.30 -25.23
CA GLY A 215 37.79 14.02 -26.03
C GLY A 215 36.50 14.11 -25.21
N GLU A 216 35.41 13.55 -25.72
CA GLU A 216 34.17 13.47 -24.94
C GLU A 216 34.27 12.30 -23.96
N CYS A 217 34.43 12.64 -22.69
CA CYS A 217 34.42 11.70 -21.57
C CYS A 217 33.45 12.20 -20.51
N GLY A 218 32.68 11.29 -19.91
CA GLY A 218 31.73 11.64 -18.86
C GLY A 218 30.88 10.48 -18.39
N SER A 219 30.00 10.72 -17.43
CA SER A 219 29.09 9.70 -16.91
C SER A 219 27.65 10.19 -16.90
N GLY A 220 26.72 9.25 -17.00
CA GLY A 220 25.31 9.57 -17.04
C GLY A 220 24.39 8.39 -16.76
N VAL A 221 23.11 8.72 -16.67
CA VAL A 221 22.03 7.73 -16.60
C VAL A 221 21.04 8.00 -17.73
N ILE A 222 20.52 6.95 -18.34
CA ILE A 222 19.50 7.02 -19.39
C ILE A 222 18.40 6.00 -19.13
N GLN A 223 17.16 6.40 -19.39
CA GLN A 223 15.99 5.54 -19.42
C GLN A 223 15.00 6.03 -20.48
N LEU A 224 14.15 5.13 -20.99
CA LEU A 224 13.24 5.40 -22.11
C LEU A 224 11.81 5.77 -21.68
N VAL A 225 11.62 5.94 -20.38
CA VAL A 225 10.33 6.26 -19.78
C VAL A 225 10.47 7.33 -18.71
N ASP A 226 9.42 8.11 -18.54
CA ASP A 226 9.25 8.99 -17.40
C ASP A 226 8.95 8.14 -16.14
N PRO A 227 9.71 8.28 -15.04
CA PRO A 227 9.55 7.47 -13.83
C PRO A 227 8.29 7.82 -13.01
N GLN A 228 7.68 8.97 -13.25
CA GLN A 228 6.47 9.45 -12.57
C GLN A 228 5.20 9.12 -13.35
N THR A 229 5.21 9.33 -14.68
CA THR A 229 4.03 9.15 -15.54
C THR A 229 4.00 7.78 -16.22
N GLY A 230 5.16 7.17 -16.44
CA GLY A 230 5.34 5.94 -17.22
C GLY A 230 5.22 6.14 -18.74
N LEU A 231 5.13 7.38 -19.21
CA LEU A 231 5.07 7.69 -20.64
C LEU A 231 6.41 7.45 -21.32
N GLU A 232 6.37 7.19 -22.62
CA GLU A 232 7.56 7.11 -23.45
C GLU A 232 8.26 8.46 -23.48
N GLN A 233 9.45 8.52 -22.88
CA GLN A 233 10.26 9.72 -22.86
C GLN A 233 11.69 9.35 -22.50
N ILE A 234 12.65 9.80 -23.30
CA ILE A 234 14.05 9.66 -22.92
C ILE A 234 14.30 10.63 -21.78
N THR A 235 14.59 10.10 -20.60
CA THR A 235 14.95 10.88 -19.42
C THR A 235 16.29 10.44 -18.89
N GLY A 236 16.97 11.35 -18.20
CA GLY A 236 18.32 11.14 -17.72
C GLY A 236 19.17 12.40 -17.79
N ARG A 237 20.39 12.29 -17.29
CA ARG A 237 21.36 13.38 -17.23
C ARG A 237 22.73 12.83 -17.54
N TYR A 238 23.54 13.65 -18.21
CA TYR A 238 24.93 13.36 -18.53
C TYR A 238 25.80 14.53 -18.12
N LEU A 239 26.97 14.27 -17.54
CA LEU A 239 27.93 15.31 -17.20
C LEU A 239 29.27 14.96 -17.83
N SER A 240 29.85 15.90 -18.57
CA SER A 240 31.20 15.75 -19.11
C SER A 240 32.22 15.89 -17.98
N GLN A 241 33.34 15.16 -18.09
CA GLN A 241 34.41 15.14 -17.11
C GLN A 241 33.91 14.77 -15.70
N SER A 242 33.15 13.67 -15.60
CA SER A 242 32.53 13.21 -14.36
C SER A 242 32.65 11.70 -14.13
N GLN A 243 32.31 11.25 -12.93
CA GLN A 243 32.26 9.82 -12.60
C GLN A 243 30.96 9.44 -11.89
N GLY A 244 30.58 8.17 -12.02
CA GLY A 244 29.42 7.62 -11.33
C GLY A 244 28.14 8.42 -11.61
N ARG A 245 27.46 8.84 -10.54
CA ARG A 245 26.16 9.51 -10.60
C ARG A 245 26.23 11.03 -10.44
N ASP A 246 27.40 11.65 -10.58
CA ASP A 246 27.59 13.11 -10.46
C ASP A 246 26.64 13.93 -11.35
N ALA A 247 26.25 13.38 -12.50
CA ALA A 247 25.30 14.01 -13.42
C ALA A 247 23.89 14.25 -12.82
N LEU A 248 23.53 13.56 -11.74
CA LEU A 248 22.24 13.75 -11.06
C LEU A 248 22.21 15.00 -10.17
N THR A 249 23.37 15.45 -9.70
CA THR A 249 23.49 16.59 -8.77
C THR A 249 24.19 17.79 -9.41
N GLY A 250 24.88 17.62 -10.54
CA GLY A 250 25.59 18.69 -11.24
C GLY A 250 24.65 19.67 -11.95
N GLU A 251 24.75 20.95 -11.60
CA GLU A 251 24.02 22.05 -12.28
C GLU A 251 24.36 22.16 -13.77
N ALA A 252 25.59 21.79 -14.16
CA ALA A 252 26.08 21.80 -15.53
C ALA A 252 25.73 20.53 -16.33
N ALA A 253 24.96 19.59 -15.78
CA ALA A 253 24.61 18.36 -16.48
C ALA A 253 23.73 18.65 -17.71
N LEU A 254 24.04 17.97 -18.81
CA LEU A 254 23.33 18.01 -20.08
C LEU A 254 22.05 17.18 -19.99
N PHE A 255 21.04 17.61 -20.74
CA PHE A 255 19.92 16.73 -21.11
C PHE A 255 20.41 15.67 -22.10
N LEU A 256 19.69 14.55 -22.23
CA LEU A 256 20.11 13.51 -23.18
C LEU A 256 19.67 13.84 -24.60
N GLU A 257 18.38 14.14 -24.78
CA GLU A 257 17.78 14.57 -26.04
C GLU A 257 17.73 16.11 -26.11
N ARG A 258 17.63 16.66 -27.31
CA ARG A 258 17.50 18.10 -27.52
C ARG A 258 16.30 18.67 -26.77
N ASP A 259 16.56 19.63 -25.89
CA ASP A 259 15.57 20.24 -25.01
C ASP A 259 15.69 21.78 -25.05
N GLU A 260 14.56 22.49 -25.03
CA GLU A 260 14.57 23.96 -25.04
C GLU A 260 15.17 24.56 -23.76
N ARG A 261 15.25 23.78 -22.67
CA ARG A 261 15.76 24.20 -21.36
C ARG A 261 17.30 24.25 -21.28
N GLY A 262 18.03 23.61 -22.19
CA GLY A 262 19.49 23.59 -22.11
C GLY A 262 20.19 22.68 -23.12
N PRO A 263 21.53 22.65 -23.10
CA PRO A 263 22.34 21.84 -24.00
C PRO A 263 22.12 20.33 -23.78
N SER A 264 22.34 19.54 -24.83
CA SER A 264 22.05 18.12 -24.86
C SER A 264 23.22 17.24 -25.30
N LEU A 265 23.23 15.97 -24.85
CA LEU A 265 24.19 14.96 -25.29
C LEU A 265 24.01 14.62 -26.78
N GLU A 266 22.78 14.66 -27.29
CA GLU A 266 22.48 14.51 -28.71
C GLU A 266 23.26 15.51 -29.58
N GLU A 267 23.44 16.75 -29.10
CA GLU A 267 24.21 17.79 -29.79
C GLU A 267 25.72 17.65 -29.56
N ALA A 268 26.14 17.27 -28.34
CA ALA A 268 27.55 17.16 -27.97
C ALA A 268 28.25 15.91 -28.53
N ALA A 269 27.58 14.76 -28.50
CA ALA A 269 28.09 13.47 -28.95
C ALA A 269 26.98 12.61 -29.60
N PRO A 270 26.59 12.92 -30.85
CA PRO A 270 25.45 12.29 -31.51
C PRO A 270 25.58 10.78 -31.72
N GLU A 271 26.80 10.29 -32.01
CA GLU A 271 27.06 8.85 -32.19
C GLU A 271 26.86 8.07 -30.89
N ALA A 272 27.42 8.58 -29.78
CA ALA A 272 27.24 7.97 -28.46
C ALA A 272 25.77 7.98 -28.00
N PHE A 273 25.03 9.06 -28.28
CA PHE A 273 23.60 9.12 -27.99
C PHE A 273 22.80 8.08 -28.80
N ALA A 274 23.10 7.92 -30.10
CA ALA A 274 22.44 6.92 -30.94
C ALA A 274 22.70 5.49 -30.43
N ASP A 275 23.93 5.18 -30.04
CA ASP A 275 24.30 3.89 -29.46
C ASP A 275 23.57 3.64 -28.13
N LEU A 276 23.52 4.64 -27.24
CA LEU A 276 22.79 4.55 -25.97
C LEU A 276 21.30 4.27 -26.18
N LYS A 277 20.66 4.95 -27.13
CA LYS A 277 19.25 4.74 -27.47
C LYS A 277 19.01 3.33 -28.03
N ALA A 278 19.90 2.84 -28.89
CA ALA A 278 19.80 1.49 -29.44
C ALA A 278 20.01 0.41 -28.36
N HIS A 279 21.02 0.57 -27.50
CA HIS A 279 21.33 -0.35 -26.42
C HIS A 279 20.19 -0.43 -25.40
N THR A 280 19.64 0.71 -24.97
CA THR A 280 18.52 0.75 -24.01
C THR A 280 17.23 0.18 -24.60
N ALA A 281 16.96 0.38 -25.89
CA ALA A 281 15.83 -0.25 -26.57
C ALA A 281 15.98 -1.79 -26.66
N LEU A 282 17.22 -2.28 -26.88
CA LEU A 282 17.51 -3.70 -26.85
C LEU A 282 17.35 -4.27 -25.43
N MET A 283 17.85 -3.57 -24.41
CA MET A 283 17.65 -3.91 -23.00
C MET A 283 16.17 -4.06 -22.69
N ARG A 284 15.34 -3.09 -23.08
CA ARG A 284 13.89 -3.12 -22.89
C ARG A 284 13.26 -4.43 -23.38
N THR A 285 13.54 -4.79 -24.63
CA THR A 285 12.93 -5.94 -25.29
C THR A 285 13.45 -7.27 -24.73
N ARG A 286 14.77 -7.38 -24.53
CA ARG A 286 15.44 -8.65 -24.17
C ARG A 286 15.48 -8.90 -22.67
N LEU A 287 15.50 -7.84 -21.87
CA LEU A 287 15.34 -7.93 -20.42
C LEU A 287 13.87 -8.02 -20.01
N ARG A 288 12.96 -7.71 -20.94
CA ARG A 288 11.50 -7.67 -20.75
C ARG A 288 11.08 -6.67 -19.69
N GLU A 289 11.76 -5.53 -19.58
CA GLU A 289 11.53 -4.55 -18.51
C GLU A 289 12.04 -3.18 -18.93
N GLU A 290 11.45 -2.10 -18.42
CA GLU A 290 12.01 -0.76 -18.58
C GLU A 290 13.18 -0.58 -17.61
N MET A 291 14.36 -0.37 -18.19
CA MET A 291 15.61 -0.30 -17.46
C MET A 291 16.18 1.11 -17.48
N GLN A 292 16.72 1.55 -16.34
CA GLN A 292 17.64 2.66 -16.26
C GLN A 292 19.06 2.10 -16.44
N ALA A 293 19.74 2.56 -17.48
CA ALA A 293 21.12 2.21 -17.76
C ALA A 293 22.06 3.28 -17.19
N GLU A 294 23.03 2.86 -16.38
CA GLU A 294 24.17 3.68 -16.01
C GLU A 294 25.26 3.51 -17.05
N PHE A 295 25.81 4.62 -17.54
CA PHE A 295 26.81 4.57 -18.60
C PHE A 295 27.95 5.57 -18.38
N THR A 296 29.07 5.26 -19.00
CA THR A 296 30.20 6.17 -19.17
C THR A 296 30.53 6.27 -20.64
N ILE A 297 30.83 7.49 -21.09
CA ILE A 297 31.44 7.74 -22.38
C ILE A 297 32.92 7.90 -22.13
N GLU A 298 33.74 7.13 -22.83
CA GLU A 298 35.19 7.17 -22.77
C GLU A 298 35.72 7.39 -24.19
N ASN A 299 36.26 8.59 -24.45
CA ASN A 299 36.74 9.01 -25.76
C ASN A 299 35.70 8.74 -26.88
N GLY A 300 34.45 9.13 -26.63
CA GLY A 300 33.31 8.94 -27.54
C GLY A 300 32.70 7.53 -27.58
N LYS A 301 33.30 6.51 -26.92
CA LYS A 301 32.75 5.15 -26.86
C LYS A 301 31.87 4.96 -25.63
N VAL A 302 30.73 4.30 -25.82
CA VAL A 302 29.76 4.03 -24.76
C VAL A 302 30.11 2.73 -24.03
N TRP A 303 30.17 2.81 -22.70
CA TRP A 303 30.25 1.66 -21.80
C TRP A 303 29.01 1.61 -20.90
N LEU A 304 28.32 0.48 -20.85
CA LEU A 304 27.21 0.23 -19.93
C LEU A 304 27.74 -0.36 -18.63
N LEU A 305 27.60 0.39 -17.54
CA LEU A 305 28.14 0.03 -16.23
C LEU A 305 27.17 -0.84 -15.43
N ASP A 306 25.88 -0.48 -15.48
CA ASP A 306 24.82 -1.16 -14.75
C ASP A 306 23.46 -1.00 -15.47
N GLY A 307 22.54 -1.89 -15.15
CA GLY A 307 21.15 -1.83 -15.59
C GLY A 307 20.23 -2.18 -14.43
N VAL A 308 19.52 -1.19 -13.92
CA VAL A 308 18.52 -1.36 -12.85
C VAL A 308 17.12 -1.13 -13.39
N ARG A 309 16.11 -1.70 -12.74
CA ARG A 309 14.71 -1.35 -13.06
C ARG A 309 14.53 0.14 -12.80
N VAL A 310 13.80 0.83 -13.69
CA VAL A 310 13.52 2.26 -13.49
C VAL A 310 12.83 2.45 -12.13
N PRO A 311 13.41 3.21 -11.19
CA PRO A 311 12.71 3.61 -9.98
C PRO A 311 11.50 4.44 -10.37
N ARG A 312 10.30 4.06 -9.91
CA ARG A 312 9.05 4.56 -10.48
C ARG A 312 7.91 4.62 -9.48
N THR A 313 6.96 5.49 -9.74
CA THR A 313 5.70 5.59 -8.97
C THR A 313 4.78 4.40 -9.28
N ALA A 314 3.77 4.15 -8.45
CA ALA A 314 2.73 3.16 -8.74
C ALA A 314 2.05 3.40 -10.10
N ARG A 315 1.88 4.68 -10.48
CA ARG A 315 1.26 5.08 -11.74
C ARG A 315 2.12 4.66 -12.93
N ALA A 316 3.40 4.98 -12.87
CA ALA A 316 4.35 4.60 -13.89
C ALA A 316 4.50 3.06 -13.96
N ALA A 317 4.48 2.35 -12.82
CA ALA A 317 4.54 0.90 -12.80
C ALA A 317 3.37 0.24 -13.57
N VAL A 318 2.12 0.67 -13.32
CA VAL A 318 0.94 0.17 -14.04
C VAL A 318 1.07 0.44 -15.54
N ARG A 319 1.40 1.68 -15.92
CA ARG A 319 1.54 2.05 -17.34
C ARG A 319 2.63 1.26 -18.05
N ILE A 320 3.78 1.09 -17.41
CA ILE A 320 4.89 0.33 -17.98
C ILE A 320 4.49 -1.14 -18.16
N ALA A 321 3.86 -1.77 -17.17
CA ALA A 321 3.42 -3.17 -17.29
C ALA A 321 2.41 -3.36 -18.43
N VAL A 322 1.43 -2.46 -18.54
CA VAL A 322 0.44 -2.49 -19.63
C VAL A 322 1.12 -2.31 -20.99
N ARG A 323 2.00 -1.32 -21.12
CA ARG A 323 2.70 -1.04 -22.38
C ARG A 323 3.63 -2.19 -22.80
N LEU A 324 4.36 -2.79 -21.87
CA LEU A 324 5.19 -3.96 -22.18
C LEU A 324 4.33 -5.12 -22.72
N ALA A 325 3.09 -5.26 -22.26
CA ALA A 325 2.16 -6.26 -22.77
C ALA A 325 1.56 -5.88 -24.12
N ASP A 326 1.16 -4.63 -24.32
CA ASP A 326 0.64 -4.13 -25.59
C ASP A 326 1.69 -4.19 -26.71
N ASP A 327 2.97 -3.96 -26.37
CA ASP A 327 4.11 -4.10 -27.28
C ASP A 327 4.50 -5.57 -27.54
N GLY A 328 3.83 -6.53 -26.90
CA GLY A 328 4.08 -7.96 -27.05
C GLY A 328 5.40 -8.45 -26.44
N ILE A 329 6.02 -7.66 -25.56
CA ILE A 329 7.27 -8.03 -24.86
C ILE A 329 6.98 -9.01 -23.71
N ILE A 330 5.85 -8.84 -23.04
CA ILE A 330 5.35 -9.74 -22.00
C ILE A 330 3.89 -10.14 -22.27
N PRO A 331 3.44 -11.31 -21.80
CA PRO A 331 2.02 -11.65 -21.83
C PRO A 331 1.23 -10.85 -20.77
N ARG A 332 -0.09 -10.75 -20.94
CA ARG A 332 -0.98 -10.00 -20.02
C ARG A 332 -0.96 -10.58 -18.61
N GLU A 333 -0.83 -11.89 -18.49
CA GLU A 333 -0.68 -12.63 -17.24
C GLU A 333 0.52 -12.11 -16.44
N GLU A 334 1.66 -11.90 -17.11
CA GLU A 334 2.87 -11.40 -16.46
C GLU A 334 2.73 -9.92 -16.10
N ALA A 335 2.05 -9.11 -16.92
CA ALA A 335 1.77 -7.72 -16.59
C ALA A 335 0.95 -7.60 -15.30
N LEU A 336 -0.07 -8.46 -15.12
CA LEU A 336 -0.84 -8.51 -13.87
C LEU A 336 0.04 -8.88 -12.68
N LEU A 337 0.91 -9.87 -12.81
CA LEU A 337 1.78 -10.34 -11.71
C LEU A 337 2.87 -9.34 -11.29
N ARG A 338 3.22 -8.37 -12.15
CA ARG A 338 4.24 -7.35 -11.85
C ARG A 338 3.76 -6.23 -10.93
N ILE A 339 2.46 -6.03 -10.82
CA ILE A 339 1.89 -4.93 -10.04
C ILE A 339 1.51 -5.46 -8.66
N ASP A 340 2.08 -4.90 -7.60
CA ASP A 340 1.56 -5.15 -6.25
C ASP A 340 0.13 -4.60 -6.16
N PRO A 341 -0.89 -5.42 -5.82
CA PRO A 341 -2.25 -4.94 -5.62
C PRO A 341 -2.37 -3.74 -4.68
N ARG A 342 -1.52 -3.68 -3.65
CA ARG A 342 -1.55 -2.59 -2.66
C ARG A 342 -1.12 -1.25 -3.25
N ALA A 343 -0.24 -1.26 -4.25
CA ALA A 343 0.21 -0.05 -4.95
C ALA A 343 -0.93 0.65 -5.70
N LEU A 344 -1.99 -0.08 -6.08
CA LEU A 344 -3.15 0.54 -6.73
C LEU A 344 -3.85 1.55 -5.83
N ASN A 345 -3.79 1.43 -4.50
CA ASN A 345 -4.42 2.38 -3.59
C ASN A 345 -3.91 3.81 -3.82
N GLU A 346 -2.62 3.98 -4.16
CA GLU A 346 -2.04 5.29 -4.44
C GLU A 346 -2.70 5.98 -5.65
N LEU A 347 -3.23 5.20 -6.60
CA LEU A 347 -3.88 5.69 -7.81
C LEU A 347 -5.34 6.07 -7.62
N LEU A 348 -5.95 5.62 -6.52
CA LEU A 348 -7.38 5.82 -6.24
C LEU A 348 -7.66 7.07 -5.42
N HIS A 349 -6.62 7.66 -4.82
CA HIS A 349 -6.72 8.85 -3.98
C HIS A 349 -5.76 9.94 -4.46
N ARG A 350 -6.06 11.18 -4.12
CA ARG A 350 -5.12 12.30 -4.30
C ARG A 350 -3.84 12.04 -3.51
N GLN A 351 -2.69 12.46 -4.02
CA GLN A 351 -1.40 12.32 -3.35
C GLN A 351 -0.71 13.68 -3.21
N VAL A 352 0.17 13.84 -2.22
CA VAL A 352 1.09 14.99 -2.20
C VAL A 352 2.09 14.82 -3.34
N ASP A 353 2.32 15.87 -4.12
CA ASP A 353 3.32 15.86 -5.18
C ASP A 353 4.71 15.51 -4.62
N PRO A 354 5.39 14.48 -5.13
CA PRO A 354 6.72 14.09 -4.65
C PRO A 354 7.78 15.19 -4.80
N THR A 355 7.56 16.15 -5.69
CA THR A 355 8.45 17.29 -5.95
C THR A 355 8.13 18.52 -5.09
N ALA A 356 6.97 18.53 -4.42
CA ALA A 356 6.59 19.60 -3.52
C ALA A 356 7.41 19.55 -2.22
N GLU A 357 7.75 20.72 -1.69
CA GLU A 357 8.39 20.83 -0.38
C GLU A 357 7.44 20.32 0.73
N ARG A 358 7.95 19.45 1.59
CA ARG A 358 7.18 18.81 2.67
C ARG A 358 7.60 19.40 4.02
N ASP A 359 6.86 20.41 4.50
CA ASP A 359 7.02 20.95 5.85
C ASP A 359 6.27 20.06 6.86
N VAL A 360 6.92 19.01 7.34
CA VAL A 360 6.32 17.99 8.22
C VAL A 360 6.19 18.53 9.65
N LEU A 361 4.95 18.60 10.15
CA LEU A 361 4.60 19.00 11.52
C LEU A 361 4.69 17.84 12.51
N ALA A 362 4.25 16.65 12.12
CA ALA A 362 4.28 15.46 12.95
C ALA A 362 4.03 14.20 12.12
N ARG A 363 4.30 13.04 12.72
CA ARG A 363 3.97 11.73 12.16
C ARG A 363 2.97 10.99 13.04
N GLY A 364 2.11 10.21 12.40
CA GLY A 364 1.18 9.29 13.04
C GLY A 364 1.07 7.99 12.25
N VAL A 365 0.03 7.22 12.54
CA VAL A 365 -0.28 5.99 11.82
C VAL A 365 -1.05 6.35 10.54
N ALA A 366 -0.53 5.88 9.39
CA ALA A 366 -1.13 5.99 8.06
C ALA A 366 -2.41 5.13 7.97
N ALA A 367 -3.53 5.63 8.51
CA ALA A 367 -4.75 4.86 8.72
C ALA A 367 -5.56 4.63 7.45
N SER A 368 -5.64 5.67 6.61
CA SER A 368 -6.38 5.65 5.35
C SER A 368 -5.62 6.49 4.32
N PRO A 369 -5.31 5.92 3.14
CA PRO A 369 -4.44 6.53 2.14
C PRO A 369 -5.05 7.79 1.52
N GLY A 370 -4.17 8.58 0.89
CA GLY A 370 -4.52 9.80 0.17
C GLY A 370 -4.06 11.07 0.88
N ALA A 371 -4.22 12.20 0.21
CA ALA A 371 -3.81 13.50 0.68
C ALA A 371 -4.90 14.56 0.49
N ALA A 372 -5.12 15.38 1.52
CA ALA A 372 -6.03 16.52 1.42
C ALA A 372 -5.58 17.65 2.33
N HIS A 373 -5.84 18.88 1.88
CA HIS A 373 -5.61 20.10 2.66
C HIS A 373 -6.94 20.76 3.01
N GLY A 374 -7.01 21.38 4.18
CA GLY A 374 -8.25 21.97 4.68
C GLY A 374 -8.04 22.78 5.95
N ALA A 375 -9.04 23.58 6.29
CA ALA A 375 -9.06 24.34 7.52
C ALA A 375 -9.31 23.43 8.73
N ILE A 376 -8.56 23.60 9.82
CA ILE A 376 -8.75 22.79 11.03
C ILE A 376 -10.12 23.08 11.66
N VAL A 377 -10.88 22.02 11.93
CA VAL A 377 -12.12 22.05 12.74
C VAL A 377 -12.07 21.00 13.85
N PHE A 378 -12.74 21.25 14.99
CA PHE A 378 -12.59 20.40 16.19
C PHE A 378 -13.88 19.65 16.58
N SER A 379 -14.97 19.84 15.82
CA SER A 379 -16.22 19.13 16.02
C SER A 379 -16.87 18.71 14.69
N ALA A 380 -17.67 17.64 14.74
CA ALA A 380 -18.41 17.16 13.58
C ALA A 380 -19.38 18.22 13.03
N ALA A 381 -20.06 18.96 13.91
CA ALA A 381 -20.95 20.06 13.53
C ALA A 381 -20.22 21.18 12.76
N GLU A 382 -18.98 21.50 13.13
CA GLU A 382 -18.16 22.49 12.41
C GLU A 382 -17.74 21.97 11.03
N ALA A 383 -17.43 20.67 10.91
CA ALA A 383 -17.13 20.05 9.63
C ALA A 383 -18.34 20.10 8.69
N GLN A 384 -19.53 19.72 9.17
CA GLN A 384 -20.78 19.82 8.42
C GLN A 384 -21.11 21.25 8.00
N ALA A 385 -20.94 22.22 8.91
CA ALA A 385 -21.14 23.62 8.59
C ALA A 385 -20.17 24.12 7.51
N SER A 386 -18.91 23.64 7.51
CA SER A 386 -17.91 23.99 6.50
C SER A 386 -18.25 23.37 5.15
N ALA A 387 -18.65 22.11 5.11
CA ALA A 387 -19.14 21.45 3.90
C ALA A 387 -20.36 22.15 3.30
N ALA A 388 -21.31 22.59 4.13
CA ALA A 388 -22.48 23.37 3.68
C ALA A 388 -22.10 24.73 3.05
N ARG A 389 -20.92 25.28 3.39
CA ARG A 389 -20.35 26.48 2.76
C ARG A 389 -19.43 26.17 1.56
N GLY A 390 -19.16 24.90 1.27
CA GLY A 390 -18.19 24.49 0.26
C GLY A 390 -16.73 24.70 0.66
N GLU A 391 -16.45 24.79 1.96
CA GLU A 391 -15.10 24.99 2.51
C GLU A 391 -14.48 23.64 2.91
N ALA A 392 -13.30 23.33 2.38
CA ALA A 392 -12.56 22.13 2.74
C ALA A 392 -12.05 22.22 4.19
N CYS A 393 -12.32 21.19 4.99
CA CYS A 393 -11.95 21.18 6.41
C CYS A 393 -11.34 19.83 6.85
N ILE A 394 -10.49 19.89 7.88
CA ILE A 394 -9.84 18.73 8.48
C ILE A 394 -10.40 18.54 9.88
N LEU A 395 -11.05 17.40 10.11
CA LEU A 395 -11.67 17.07 11.39
C LEU A 395 -10.59 16.56 12.35
N VAL A 396 -10.33 17.36 13.39
CA VAL A 396 -9.33 17.09 14.41
C VAL A 396 -10.01 16.64 15.70
N ARG A 397 -9.75 15.40 16.11
CA ARG A 397 -10.35 14.80 17.29
C ARG A 397 -9.31 14.16 18.19
N ARG A 398 -9.67 13.89 19.44
CA ARG A 398 -8.86 13.01 20.29
C ARG A 398 -8.94 11.57 19.81
N GLU A 399 -10.16 11.16 19.55
CA GLU A 399 -10.62 9.90 19.02
C GLU A 399 -12.01 10.18 18.45
N THR A 400 -12.42 9.46 17.41
CA THR A 400 -13.75 9.60 16.81
C THR A 400 -14.73 8.61 17.44
N SER A 401 -15.98 9.01 17.62
CA SER A 401 -17.09 8.14 18.00
C SER A 401 -18.09 7.95 16.84
N PRO A 402 -19.11 7.08 16.96
CA PRO A 402 -20.17 6.96 15.95
C PRO A 402 -20.89 8.29 15.66
N GLU A 403 -20.99 9.19 16.65
CA GLU A 403 -21.56 10.53 16.48
C GLU A 403 -20.72 11.41 15.52
N ASP A 404 -19.43 11.13 15.37
CA ASP A 404 -18.51 11.89 14.52
C ASP A 404 -18.58 11.46 13.03
N ILE A 405 -19.26 10.36 12.68
CA ILE A 405 -19.32 9.82 11.30
C ILE A 405 -19.75 10.89 10.29
N ARG A 406 -20.77 11.68 10.62
CA ARG A 406 -21.24 12.75 9.72
C ARG A 406 -20.19 13.85 9.53
N GLY A 407 -19.45 14.16 10.59
CA GLY A 407 -18.33 15.09 10.52
C GLY A 407 -17.21 14.55 9.64
N MET A 408 -16.96 13.25 9.69
CA MET A 408 -15.98 12.59 8.82
C MET A 408 -16.41 12.64 7.35
N HIS A 409 -17.68 12.37 7.03
CA HIS A 409 -18.22 12.52 5.67
C HIS A 409 -18.11 13.95 5.13
N ALA A 410 -18.25 14.95 6.02
CA ALA A 410 -18.19 16.36 5.65
C ALA A 410 -16.75 16.90 5.54
N ALA A 411 -15.79 16.26 6.21
CA ALA A 411 -14.39 16.65 6.19
C ALA A 411 -13.67 16.10 4.95
N VAL A 412 -12.56 16.74 4.56
CA VAL A 412 -11.68 16.23 3.48
C VAL A 412 -10.54 15.37 4.01
N ALA A 413 -10.28 15.40 5.32
CA ALA A 413 -9.38 14.48 6.02
C ALA A 413 -9.67 14.45 7.52
N VAL A 414 -9.16 13.43 8.22
CA VAL A 414 -9.29 13.28 9.67
C VAL A 414 -7.91 13.13 10.32
N LEU A 415 -7.73 13.81 11.45
CA LEU A 415 -6.54 13.71 12.29
C LEU A 415 -6.95 13.38 13.72
N THR A 416 -6.37 12.32 14.31
CA THR A 416 -6.63 11.97 15.71
C THR A 416 -5.38 11.89 16.58
N GLU A 417 -5.50 12.32 17.85
CA GLU A 417 -4.45 12.20 18.87
C GLU A 417 -4.16 10.72 19.19
N ARG A 418 -5.22 9.91 19.24
CA ARG A 418 -5.19 8.49 19.61
C ARG A 418 -5.86 7.64 18.54
N GLY A 419 -5.57 6.35 18.58
CA GLY A 419 -6.11 5.36 17.66
C GLY A 419 -5.00 4.68 16.87
N GLY A 420 -5.20 3.39 16.61
CA GLY A 420 -4.37 2.61 15.69
C GLY A 420 -5.08 2.38 14.36
N MET A 421 -4.51 1.52 13.54
CA MET A 421 -5.08 1.13 12.23
C MET A 421 -6.49 0.52 12.32
N THR A 422 -6.88 -0.02 13.47
CA THR A 422 -8.20 -0.62 13.73
C THR A 422 -9.19 0.33 14.39
N SER A 423 -8.78 1.57 14.71
CA SER A 423 -9.65 2.56 15.36
C SER A 423 -10.82 2.97 14.49
N HIS A 424 -11.90 3.45 15.11
CA HIS A 424 -13.10 3.93 14.41
C HIS A 424 -12.77 4.88 13.24
N ALA A 425 -11.90 5.87 13.47
CA ALA A 425 -11.45 6.83 12.45
C ALA A 425 -10.77 6.14 11.25
N ALA A 426 -9.97 5.11 11.51
CA ALA A 426 -9.24 4.39 10.47
C ALA A 426 -10.17 3.50 9.64
N VAL A 427 -11.10 2.80 10.29
CA VAL A 427 -12.08 1.93 9.62
C VAL A 427 -13.00 2.72 8.72
N ILE A 428 -13.61 3.78 9.26
CA ILE A 428 -14.50 4.65 8.51
C ILE A 428 -13.71 5.40 7.43
N GLY A 429 -12.50 5.91 7.75
CA GLY A 429 -11.62 6.56 6.79
C GLY A 429 -11.36 5.71 5.55
N ARG A 430 -10.96 4.45 5.72
CA ARG A 430 -10.75 3.50 4.61
C ARG A 430 -12.02 3.12 3.87
N GLY A 431 -13.15 3.09 4.58
CA GLY A 431 -14.46 2.88 3.97
C GLY A 431 -14.80 3.99 2.97
N LEU A 432 -14.59 5.23 3.39
CA LEU A 432 -14.89 6.45 2.64
C LEU A 432 -13.81 6.85 1.63
N GLY A 433 -12.62 6.26 1.71
CA GLY A 433 -11.45 6.76 0.96
C GLY A 433 -11.00 8.14 1.44
N LEU A 434 -11.29 8.47 2.70
CA LEU A 434 -10.97 9.74 3.34
C LEU A 434 -9.56 9.65 3.94
N PRO A 435 -8.62 10.54 3.59
CA PRO A 435 -7.29 10.56 4.16
C PRO A 435 -7.33 10.66 5.70
N CYS A 436 -6.68 9.73 6.38
CA CYS A 436 -6.67 9.68 7.84
C CYS A 436 -5.27 9.43 8.40
N VAL A 437 -4.84 10.29 9.31
CA VAL A 437 -3.69 10.06 10.18
C VAL A 437 -4.19 9.94 11.61
N VAL A 438 -3.97 8.78 12.22
CA VAL A 438 -4.43 8.47 13.59
C VAL A 438 -3.26 8.29 14.52
N GLY A 439 -3.45 8.51 15.82
CA GLY A 439 -2.40 8.29 16.79
C GLY A 439 -1.21 9.26 16.65
N ALA A 440 -1.46 10.49 16.21
CA ALA A 440 -0.45 11.55 16.11
C ALA A 440 -0.05 12.09 17.50
N SER A 441 0.47 11.21 18.36
CA SER A 441 0.73 11.47 19.77
C SER A 441 1.86 12.48 20.05
N GLU A 442 2.69 12.74 19.04
CA GLU A 442 3.74 13.76 19.08
C GLU A 442 3.14 15.18 19.12
N MET A 443 1.94 15.37 18.57
CA MET A 443 1.23 16.65 18.63
C MET A 443 0.41 16.77 19.90
N ARG A 444 0.35 17.98 20.46
CA ARG A 444 -0.48 18.28 21.63
C ARG A 444 -1.83 18.87 21.22
N PHE A 445 -2.90 18.12 21.49
CA PHE A 445 -4.28 18.52 21.18
C PHE A 445 -4.92 19.25 22.36
N GLN A 446 -5.28 20.51 22.16
CA GLN A 446 -5.97 21.33 23.16
C GLN A 446 -7.38 21.69 22.67
N LEU A 447 -8.25 20.69 22.55
CA LEU A 447 -9.60 20.82 21.95
C LEU A 447 -10.44 21.97 22.55
N ARG A 448 -10.39 22.19 23.87
CA ARG A 448 -11.12 23.30 24.53
C ARG A 448 -10.66 24.70 24.08
N LYS A 449 -9.37 24.83 23.76
CA LYS A 449 -8.77 26.07 23.23
C LYS A 449 -8.77 26.11 21.71
N LYS A 450 -9.20 25.02 21.06
CA LYS A 450 -9.21 24.83 19.60
C LYS A 450 -7.85 25.12 18.97
N THR A 451 -6.82 24.53 19.57
CA THR A 451 -5.42 24.70 19.16
C THR A 451 -4.69 23.36 19.12
N LEU A 452 -3.83 23.17 18.13
CA LEU A 452 -2.85 22.11 18.00
C LEU A 452 -1.45 22.69 18.19
N THR A 453 -0.57 21.98 18.88
CA THR A 453 0.85 22.36 19.01
C THR A 453 1.72 21.22 18.49
N ALA A 454 2.56 21.51 17.50
CA ALA A 454 3.53 20.58 16.94
C ALA A 454 4.75 20.41 17.86
N PRO A 455 5.58 19.36 17.69
CA PRO A 455 6.75 19.09 18.53
C PRO A 455 7.79 20.20 18.49
N ASP A 456 7.91 20.90 17.36
CA ASP A 456 8.79 22.06 17.16
C ASP A 456 8.29 23.36 17.84
N GLY A 457 7.12 23.31 18.50
CA GLY A 457 6.52 24.44 19.21
C GLY A 457 5.56 25.30 18.38
N ARG A 458 5.42 25.07 17.07
CA ARG A 458 4.44 25.79 16.24
C ARG A 458 3.02 25.47 16.70
N THR A 459 2.16 26.50 16.71
CA THR A 459 0.76 26.36 17.17
C THR A 459 -0.20 26.75 16.07
N PHE A 460 -1.15 25.86 15.79
CA PHE A 460 -2.20 26.01 14.79
C PHE A 460 -3.55 26.12 15.50
N ARG A 461 -4.44 26.97 14.99
CA ARG A 461 -5.77 27.27 15.51
C ARG A 461 -6.84 26.74 14.57
N GLN A 462 -8.08 26.72 15.06
CA GLN A 462 -9.24 26.52 14.20
C GLN A 462 -9.20 27.50 13.03
N GLY A 463 -9.41 26.99 11.81
CA GLY A 463 -9.34 27.77 10.58
C GLY A 463 -7.98 27.76 9.88
N ASP A 464 -6.90 27.43 10.59
CA ASP A 464 -5.58 27.34 9.96
C ASP A 464 -5.53 26.16 8.99
N MET A 465 -4.80 26.35 7.88
CA MET A 465 -4.66 25.35 6.82
C MET A 465 -3.52 24.39 7.13
N ILE A 466 -3.85 23.10 7.12
CA ILE A 466 -2.87 22.01 7.18
C ILE A 466 -3.18 21.00 6.08
N THR A 467 -2.26 20.08 5.86
CA THR A 467 -2.44 18.96 4.94
C THR A 467 -2.23 17.65 5.68
N ILE A 468 -3.11 16.69 5.43
CA ILE A 468 -2.97 15.31 5.92
C ILE A 468 -2.53 14.45 4.75
N ASP A 469 -1.36 13.83 4.85
CA ASP A 469 -0.94 12.73 3.99
C ASP A 469 -1.17 11.41 4.73
N GLY A 470 -2.33 10.82 4.48
CA GLY A 470 -2.73 9.54 5.03
C GLY A 470 -2.02 8.34 4.41
N THR A 471 -1.30 8.51 3.29
CA THR A 471 -0.46 7.47 2.67
C THR A 471 0.85 7.30 3.46
N HIS A 472 1.51 8.40 3.81
CA HIS A 472 2.79 8.39 4.54
C HIS A 472 2.64 8.57 6.06
N GLY A 473 1.43 8.84 6.55
CA GLY A 473 1.19 9.08 7.97
C GLY A 473 1.68 10.46 8.44
N GLU A 474 1.76 11.44 7.54
CA GLU A 474 2.37 12.74 7.80
C GLU A 474 1.31 13.85 7.92
N VAL A 475 1.55 14.77 8.85
CA VAL A 475 0.79 16.03 8.96
C VAL A 475 1.71 17.13 8.47
N LEU A 476 1.31 17.89 7.46
CA LEU A 476 2.12 18.93 6.83
C LEU A 476 1.54 20.33 7.08
N ALA A 477 2.40 21.32 7.20
CA ALA A 477 2.00 22.72 7.26
C ALA A 477 1.60 23.22 5.86
N GLY A 478 0.58 24.08 5.80
CA GLY A 478 0.19 24.72 4.55
C GLY A 478 -0.50 23.77 3.57
N GLN A 479 -0.31 24.05 2.28
CA GLN A 479 -1.02 23.42 1.16
C GLN A 479 -0.01 23.05 0.05
N PRO A 480 0.87 22.05 0.26
CA PRO A 480 1.71 21.55 -0.82
C PRO A 480 0.84 21.11 -2.01
N ALA A 481 1.42 21.15 -3.20
CA ALA A 481 0.74 20.74 -4.42
C ALA A 481 0.26 19.28 -4.30
N LEU A 482 -0.97 19.03 -4.72
CA LEU A 482 -1.56 17.69 -4.74
C LEU A 482 -1.71 17.20 -6.18
N ILE A 483 -1.49 15.91 -6.38
CA ILE A 483 -1.74 15.21 -7.64
C ILE A 483 -3.09 14.49 -7.53
N GLU A 484 -3.94 14.63 -8.54
CA GLU A 484 -5.24 13.96 -8.61
C GLU A 484 -5.13 12.45 -8.81
N ALA A 485 -6.16 11.72 -8.37
CA ALA A 485 -6.25 10.27 -8.57
C ALA A 485 -6.17 9.92 -10.08
N ALA A 486 -5.32 8.96 -10.42
CA ALA A 486 -5.01 8.60 -11.79
C ALA A 486 -5.73 7.30 -12.20
N GLN A 487 -7.02 7.41 -12.56
CA GLN A 487 -7.78 6.33 -13.20
C GLN A 487 -7.61 6.37 -14.72
N ASP A 488 -6.35 6.40 -15.17
CA ASP A 488 -6.00 6.59 -16.58
C ASP A 488 -6.24 5.33 -17.44
N ASP A 489 -6.06 5.46 -18.77
CA ASP A 489 -6.33 4.36 -19.71
C ASP A 489 -5.55 3.07 -19.39
N ALA A 490 -4.34 3.20 -18.83
CA ALA A 490 -3.52 2.06 -18.43
C ALA A 490 -4.14 1.35 -17.21
N PHE A 491 -4.60 2.11 -16.21
CA PHE A 491 -5.34 1.54 -15.09
C PHE A 491 -6.59 0.79 -15.55
N GLN A 492 -7.41 1.39 -16.44
CA GLN A 492 -8.62 0.74 -16.96
C GLN A 492 -8.28 -0.54 -17.75
N THR A 493 -7.22 -0.51 -18.57
CA THR A 493 -6.76 -1.66 -19.34
C THR A 493 -6.32 -2.81 -18.42
N LEU A 494 -5.53 -2.51 -17.38
CA LEU A 494 -5.12 -3.49 -16.37
C LEU A 494 -6.33 -4.08 -15.65
N MET A 495 -7.32 -3.25 -15.28
CA MET A 495 -8.54 -3.70 -14.59
C MET A 495 -9.42 -4.59 -15.48
N ASN A 496 -9.49 -4.30 -16.77
CA ASN A 496 -10.19 -5.16 -17.74
C ASN A 496 -9.51 -6.52 -17.85
N TRP A 497 -8.18 -6.56 -17.92
CA TRP A 497 -7.46 -7.84 -17.88
C TRP A 497 -7.70 -8.58 -16.56
N ALA A 498 -7.67 -7.87 -15.43
CA ALA A 498 -7.96 -8.48 -14.13
C ALA A 498 -9.37 -9.11 -14.10
N ASP A 499 -10.36 -8.45 -14.70
CA ASP A 499 -11.72 -8.99 -14.85
C ASP A 499 -11.79 -10.23 -15.75
N GLU A 500 -10.98 -10.32 -16.81
CA GLU A 500 -10.90 -11.49 -17.69
C GLU A 500 -10.28 -12.71 -17.00
N PHE A 501 -9.27 -12.51 -16.15
CA PHE A 501 -8.51 -13.59 -15.53
C PHE A 501 -9.07 -14.08 -14.19
N ARG A 502 -9.74 -13.22 -13.41
CA ARG A 502 -10.29 -13.60 -12.11
C ARG A 502 -11.44 -14.61 -12.27
N ASP A 503 -11.57 -15.50 -11.30
CA ASP A 503 -12.60 -16.56 -11.25
C ASP A 503 -13.53 -16.45 -10.02
N ILE A 504 -13.30 -15.47 -9.16
CA ILE A 504 -14.15 -15.12 -8.02
C ILE A 504 -14.78 -13.75 -8.24
N ASN A 505 -16.02 -13.57 -7.78
CA ASN A 505 -16.70 -12.28 -7.86
C ASN A 505 -16.22 -11.34 -6.77
N ILE A 506 -16.13 -10.05 -7.10
CA ILE A 506 -15.77 -8.98 -6.17
C ILE A 506 -16.99 -8.08 -6.00
N ARG A 507 -17.56 -8.05 -4.81
CA ARG A 507 -18.65 -7.15 -4.43
C ARG A 507 -18.12 -6.03 -3.52
N ALA A 508 -18.94 -5.02 -3.30
CA ALA A 508 -18.60 -3.92 -2.41
C ALA A 508 -19.44 -3.92 -1.12
N ASN A 509 -18.85 -3.41 -0.05
CA ASN A 509 -19.54 -3.00 1.17
C ASN A 509 -19.90 -1.52 0.96
N ALA A 510 -21.17 -1.22 0.74
CA ALA A 510 -21.64 0.13 0.43
C ALA A 510 -22.95 0.39 1.18
N ASP A 511 -22.94 1.43 2.00
CA ASP A 511 -24.05 1.74 2.89
C ASP A 511 -24.88 2.93 2.36
N THR A 512 -24.27 3.78 1.50
CA THR A 512 -24.92 4.95 0.90
C THR A 512 -25.01 4.86 -0.64
N PRO A 513 -25.90 5.63 -1.28
CA PRO A 513 -25.94 5.77 -2.73
C PRO A 513 -24.60 6.18 -3.36
N ALA A 514 -23.88 7.11 -2.72
CA ALA A 514 -22.57 7.58 -3.18
C ALA A 514 -21.51 6.46 -3.16
N ASP A 515 -21.49 5.64 -2.09
CA ASP A 515 -20.61 4.48 -1.99
C ASP A 515 -20.92 3.44 -3.07
N ALA A 516 -22.21 3.20 -3.33
CA ALA A 516 -22.66 2.25 -4.34
C ALA A 516 -22.30 2.72 -5.77
N ALA A 517 -22.43 4.02 -6.05
CA ALA A 517 -22.01 4.60 -7.33
C ALA A 517 -20.50 4.46 -7.54
N THR A 518 -19.71 4.72 -6.49
CA THR A 518 -18.25 4.53 -6.48
C THR A 518 -17.87 3.06 -6.67
N ALA A 519 -18.54 2.13 -5.99
CA ALA A 519 -18.33 0.71 -6.18
C ALA A 519 -18.65 0.26 -7.62
N ARG A 520 -19.73 0.79 -8.20
CA ARG A 520 -20.12 0.50 -9.59
C ARG A 520 -19.11 1.04 -10.58
N SER A 521 -18.57 2.25 -10.39
CA SER A 521 -17.55 2.81 -11.29
C SER A 521 -16.25 2.01 -11.28
N PHE A 522 -15.88 1.39 -10.15
CA PHE A 522 -14.76 0.43 -10.06
C PHE A 522 -15.10 -0.99 -10.59
N GLY A 523 -16.31 -1.19 -11.10
CA GLY A 523 -16.74 -2.45 -11.71
C GLY A 523 -17.09 -3.55 -10.69
N ALA A 524 -17.53 -3.21 -9.48
CA ALA A 524 -18.03 -4.20 -8.52
C ALA A 524 -19.17 -5.05 -9.13
N ASN A 525 -19.21 -6.34 -8.80
CA ASN A 525 -20.21 -7.28 -9.28
C ASN A 525 -21.55 -7.20 -8.52
N GLY A 526 -21.66 -6.32 -7.52
CA GLY A 526 -22.84 -6.16 -6.67
C GLY A 526 -22.46 -5.57 -5.31
N ILE A 527 -23.44 -5.43 -4.42
CA ILE A 527 -23.21 -5.10 -3.01
C ILE A 527 -23.25 -6.40 -2.21
N GLY A 528 -22.18 -6.69 -1.45
CA GLY A 528 -22.08 -7.86 -0.59
C GLY A 528 -22.45 -7.57 0.86
N LEU A 529 -22.45 -6.29 1.25
CA LEU A 529 -22.92 -5.82 2.55
C LEU A 529 -23.37 -4.36 2.45
N CYS A 530 -24.66 -4.11 2.70
CA CYS A 530 -25.22 -2.79 2.98
C CYS A 530 -25.73 -2.80 4.43
N ARG A 531 -25.16 -1.93 5.26
CA ARG A 531 -25.50 -1.79 6.68
C ARG A 531 -26.65 -0.81 6.86
N THR A 532 -27.78 -1.32 7.31
CA THR A 532 -28.99 -0.49 7.49
C THR A 532 -28.91 0.48 8.65
N GLU A 533 -28.01 0.22 9.61
CA GLU A 533 -27.74 1.10 10.76
C GLU A 533 -27.45 2.54 10.35
N HIS A 534 -26.61 2.71 9.33
CA HIS A 534 -26.14 4.01 8.86
C HIS A 534 -27.29 4.85 8.30
N MET A 535 -28.37 4.21 7.83
CA MET A 535 -29.57 4.86 7.31
C MET A 535 -30.48 5.43 8.41
N PHE A 536 -30.22 5.14 9.69
CA PHE A 536 -31.02 5.65 10.82
C PHE A 536 -30.36 6.81 11.56
N PHE A 537 -29.10 7.09 11.26
CA PHE A 537 -28.32 8.12 11.95
C PHE A 537 -28.51 9.52 11.36
N GLU A 538 -29.46 9.81 10.47
CA GLU A 538 -29.82 11.19 10.09
C GLU A 538 -30.68 11.87 11.17
N ASP A 539 -30.66 13.20 11.33
CA ASP A 539 -31.24 13.88 12.52
C ASP A 539 -32.74 13.66 12.67
N ASP A 540 -33.47 13.77 11.56
CA ASP A 540 -34.91 13.53 11.51
C ASP A 540 -35.26 12.06 11.78
N ARG A 541 -34.45 11.13 11.28
CA ARG A 541 -34.63 9.68 11.48
C ARG A 541 -34.28 9.23 12.89
N LEU A 542 -33.21 9.79 13.46
CA LEU A 542 -32.70 9.44 14.78
C LEU A 542 -33.72 9.77 15.86
N ILE A 543 -34.46 10.89 15.72
CA ILE A 543 -35.55 11.24 16.62
C ILE A 543 -36.64 10.16 16.59
N VAL A 544 -37.07 9.73 15.40
CA VAL A 544 -38.10 8.69 15.26
C VAL A 544 -37.62 7.32 15.76
N MET A 545 -36.34 6.99 15.53
CA MET A 545 -35.73 5.78 16.08
C MET A 545 -35.72 5.82 17.62
N ARG A 546 -35.42 6.96 18.22
CA ARG A 546 -35.50 7.15 19.68
C ARG A 546 -36.93 7.06 20.20
N GLU A 547 -37.91 7.63 19.52
CA GLU A 547 -39.33 7.43 19.85
C GLU A 547 -39.69 5.93 19.89
N MET A 548 -39.25 5.15 18.90
CA MET A 548 -39.46 3.69 18.86
C MET A 548 -38.83 2.98 20.07
N ILE A 549 -37.62 3.36 20.48
CA ILE A 549 -36.92 2.76 21.63
C ILE A 549 -37.67 2.99 22.95
N PHE A 550 -38.34 4.14 23.07
CA PHE A 550 -39.10 4.54 24.25
C PHE A 550 -40.55 4.03 24.25
N ALA A 551 -41.04 3.49 23.14
CA ALA A 551 -42.38 2.91 23.05
C ALA A 551 -42.47 1.55 23.78
N ASP A 552 -43.40 1.43 24.72
CA ASP A 552 -43.59 0.20 25.49
C ASP A 552 -44.46 -0.84 24.76
N ARG A 553 -45.48 -0.39 24.03
CA ARG A 553 -46.43 -1.29 23.34
C ARG A 553 -46.02 -1.58 21.89
N PRO A 554 -46.32 -2.78 21.37
CA PRO A 554 -46.09 -3.12 19.96
C PRO A 554 -46.77 -2.15 18.98
N GLU A 555 -47.98 -1.67 19.30
CA GLU A 555 -48.73 -0.74 18.45
C GLU A 555 -48.03 0.62 18.34
N ASP A 556 -47.50 1.13 19.45
CA ASP A 556 -46.79 2.41 19.50
C ASP A 556 -45.44 2.33 18.76
N ARG A 557 -44.72 1.21 18.89
CA ARG A 557 -43.50 0.94 18.11
C ARG A 557 -43.78 0.94 16.62
N ARG A 558 -44.89 0.30 16.22
CA ARG A 558 -45.28 0.22 14.81
C ARG A 558 -45.59 1.61 14.24
N ALA A 559 -46.26 2.46 15.00
CA ALA A 559 -46.53 3.84 14.58
C ALA A 559 -45.24 4.65 14.34
N ALA A 560 -44.21 4.48 15.19
CA ALA A 560 -42.90 5.10 14.96
C ALA A 560 -42.18 4.50 13.74
N LEU A 561 -42.22 3.17 13.58
CA LEU A 561 -41.63 2.47 12.43
C LEU A 561 -42.30 2.83 11.09
N ASP A 562 -43.61 3.08 11.07
CA ASP A 562 -44.34 3.52 9.88
C ASP A 562 -43.87 4.91 9.38
N ARG A 563 -43.30 5.74 10.27
CA ARG A 563 -42.65 7.00 9.90
C ARG A 563 -41.26 6.79 9.30
N LEU A 564 -40.53 5.77 9.74
CA LEU A 564 -39.20 5.40 9.20
C LEU A 564 -39.29 4.67 7.84
N LEU A 565 -40.36 3.89 7.64
CA LEU A 565 -40.59 3.11 6.42
C LEU A 565 -40.39 3.90 5.11
N PRO A 566 -41.04 5.07 4.88
CA PRO A 566 -40.88 5.80 3.63
C PRO A 566 -39.46 6.34 3.42
N MET A 567 -38.76 6.68 4.50
CA MET A 567 -37.37 7.18 4.45
C MET A 567 -36.42 6.06 4.02
N GLN A 568 -36.52 4.90 4.66
CA GLN A 568 -35.69 3.74 4.31
C GLN A 568 -36.02 3.18 2.92
N ARG A 569 -37.29 3.18 2.53
CA ARG A 569 -37.71 2.80 1.17
C ARG A 569 -37.06 3.69 0.12
N ALA A 570 -37.00 5.00 0.34
CA ALA A 570 -36.36 5.93 -0.59
C ALA A 570 -34.86 5.61 -0.79
N ASP A 571 -34.13 5.37 0.30
CA ASP A 571 -32.71 5.00 0.23
C ASP A 571 -32.50 3.71 -0.56
N PHE A 572 -33.32 2.68 -0.31
CA PHE A 572 -33.24 1.43 -1.04
C PHE A 572 -33.61 1.58 -2.52
N THR A 573 -34.62 2.40 -2.84
CA THR A 573 -35.00 2.66 -4.24
C THR A 573 -33.84 3.31 -5.00
N GLU A 574 -33.14 4.26 -4.39
CA GLU A 574 -31.95 4.88 -4.99
C GLU A 574 -30.80 3.87 -5.11
N LEU A 575 -30.52 3.10 -4.06
CA LEU A 575 -29.48 2.07 -4.06
C LEU A 575 -29.72 1.02 -5.16
N PHE A 576 -30.95 0.55 -5.31
CA PHE A 576 -31.31 -0.43 -6.34
C PHE A 576 -31.21 0.14 -7.75
N ARG A 577 -31.62 1.40 -7.97
CA ARG A 577 -31.41 2.07 -9.27
C ARG A 577 -29.92 2.17 -9.62
N ILE A 578 -29.09 2.54 -8.66
CA ILE A 578 -27.63 2.61 -8.85
C ILE A 578 -27.04 1.24 -9.13
N MET A 579 -27.61 0.16 -8.57
CA MET A 579 -27.13 -1.21 -8.72
C MET A 579 -27.99 -2.07 -9.66
N GLU A 580 -28.72 -1.42 -10.57
CA GLU A 580 -29.53 -2.06 -11.60
C GLU A 580 -28.79 -3.24 -12.29
N GLY A 581 -29.46 -4.39 -12.39
CA GLY A 581 -28.92 -5.63 -12.95
C GLY A 581 -27.90 -6.38 -12.07
N LYS A 582 -27.60 -5.90 -10.85
CA LYS A 582 -26.65 -6.52 -9.91
C LYS A 582 -27.32 -6.86 -8.57
N PRO A 583 -26.86 -7.90 -7.86
CA PRO A 583 -27.37 -8.26 -6.55
C PRO A 583 -26.96 -7.23 -5.48
N VAL A 584 -27.87 -6.98 -4.54
CA VAL A 584 -27.65 -6.06 -3.41
C VAL A 584 -27.99 -6.78 -2.11
N CYS A 585 -26.95 -7.09 -1.32
CA CYS A 585 -27.08 -7.73 -0.02
C CYS A 585 -27.23 -6.71 1.11
N ILE A 586 -28.38 -6.72 1.75
CA ILE A 586 -28.80 -5.79 2.80
C ILE A 586 -28.82 -6.55 4.12
N ARG A 587 -28.04 -6.08 5.08
CA ARG A 587 -28.03 -6.61 6.44
C ARG A 587 -29.08 -5.90 7.27
N LEU A 588 -29.97 -6.68 7.88
CA LEU A 588 -30.96 -6.18 8.83
C LEU A 588 -30.28 -5.57 10.06
N LEU A 589 -31.05 -4.83 10.87
CA LEU A 589 -30.51 -4.08 12.01
C LEU A 589 -29.70 -4.99 12.96
N ASP A 590 -28.47 -4.56 13.24
CA ASP A 590 -27.44 -5.27 13.99
C ASP A 590 -27.09 -4.67 15.36
N PRO A 591 -26.93 -3.35 15.57
CA PRO A 591 -26.42 -2.80 16.82
C PRO A 591 -27.48 -2.84 17.92
N PRO A 592 -27.05 -2.84 19.19
CA PRO A 592 -27.96 -2.71 20.31
C PRO A 592 -28.58 -1.31 20.34
N LEU A 593 -29.79 -1.22 20.90
CA LEU A 593 -30.58 0.02 20.88
C LEU A 593 -29.91 1.19 21.62
N HIS A 594 -29.03 0.92 22.58
CA HIS A 594 -28.34 1.99 23.32
C HIS A 594 -27.35 2.79 22.47
N GLU A 595 -26.90 2.27 21.32
CA GLU A 595 -26.04 3.02 20.39
C GLU A 595 -26.77 4.21 19.73
N PHE A 596 -28.11 4.21 19.71
CA PHE A 596 -28.91 5.33 19.20
C PHE A 596 -29.22 6.38 20.28
N LEU A 597 -28.84 6.12 21.54
CA LEU A 597 -29.17 6.96 22.69
C LEU A 597 -27.99 7.87 23.05
N PRO A 598 -28.25 9.12 23.47
CA PRO A 598 -27.20 10.03 23.90
C PRO A 598 -26.53 9.54 25.19
N HIS A 599 -25.21 9.71 25.27
CA HIS A 599 -24.43 9.31 26.44
C HIS A 599 -24.29 10.40 27.50
N ASP A 600 -24.53 11.66 27.14
CA ASP A 600 -24.31 12.81 28.01
C ASP A 600 -25.61 13.41 28.57
N ARG A 601 -25.46 14.15 29.67
CA ARG A 601 -26.62 14.72 30.38
C ARG A 601 -27.30 15.84 29.60
N ALA A 602 -26.62 16.47 28.64
CA ALA A 602 -27.23 17.46 27.75
C ALA A 602 -28.14 16.76 26.74
N GLY A 603 -27.66 15.72 26.05
CA GLY A 603 -28.46 14.92 25.14
C GLY A 603 -29.64 14.22 25.81
N HIS A 604 -29.50 13.81 27.09
CA HIS A 604 -30.64 13.29 27.87
C HIS A 604 -31.76 14.34 28.05
N ARG A 605 -31.41 15.62 28.23
CA ARG A 605 -32.41 16.70 28.34
C ARG A 605 -33.08 16.98 27.01
N GLU A 606 -32.31 17.08 25.93
CA GLU A 606 -32.85 17.26 24.59
C GLU A 606 -33.80 16.13 24.21
N LEU A 607 -33.44 14.89 24.57
CA LEU A 607 -34.29 13.74 24.34
C LEU A 607 -35.58 13.76 25.17
N ALA A 608 -35.48 14.19 26.44
CA ALA A 608 -36.64 14.38 27.30
C ALA A 608 -37.61 15.44 26.76
N GLU A 609 -37.08 16.56 26.25
CA GLU A 609 -37.85 17.61 25.60
C GLU A 609 -38.50 17.13 24.29
N ALA A 610 -37.75 16.38 23.46
CA ALA A 610 -38.25 15.88 22.18
C ALA A 610 -39.37 14.83 22.33
N LEU A 611 -39.28 13.98 23.36
CA LEU A 611 -40.26 12.90 23.62
C LEU A 611 -41.39 13.33 24.56
N ASP A 612 -41.36 14.55 25.11
CA ASP A 612 -42.26 15.02 26.16
C ASP A 612 -42.31 14.08 27.38
N LEU A 613 -41.12 13.62 27.82
CA LEU A 613 -40.94 12.71 28.96
C LEU A 613 -40.14 13.37 30.09
N PRO A 614 -40.37 12.97 31.37
CA PRO A 614 -39.51 13.38 32.45
C PRO A 614 -38.06 12.93 32.24
N LEU A 615 -37.09 13.82 32.50
CA LEU A 615 -35.65 13.51 32.40
C LEU A 615 -35.25 12.28 33.23
N SER A 616 -35.91 12.04 34.37
CA SER A 616 -35.68 10.85 35.20
C SER A 616 -35.98 9.56 34.43
N ASP A 617 -37.04 9.56 33.62
CA ASP A 617 -37.53 8.37 32.94
C ASP A 617 -36.65 8.06 31.73
N VAL A 618 -36.22 9.12 31.02
CA VAL A 618 -35.17 9.05 29.99
C VAL A 618 -33.87 8.48 30.55
N THR A 619 -33.39 9.03 31.66
CA THR A 619 -32.13 8.58 32.28
C THR A 619 -32.24 7.11 32.69
N HIS A 620 -33.34 6.73 33.34
CA HIS A 620 -33.56 5.35 33.78
C HIS A 620 -33.64 4.36 32.60
N ARG A 621 -34.30 4.75 31.50
CA ARG A 621 -34.41 3.91 30.30
C ARG A 621 -33.06 3.74 29.59
N VAL A 622 -32.27 4.81 29.48
CA VAL A 622 -30.91 4.76 28.91
C VAL A 622 -30.02 3.84 29.76
N GLU A 623 -30.03 3.99 31.08
CA GLU A 623 -29.30 3.11 32.00
C GLU A 623 -29.77 1.65 31.91
N ALA A 624 -31.07 1.40 31.75
CA ALA A 624 -31.62 0.05 31.63
C ALA A 624 -31.24 -0.66 30.31
N LEU A 625 -31.01 0.10 29.24
CA LEU A 625 -30.56 -0.42 27.94
C LEU A 625 -29.04 -0.52 27.84
N GLN A 626 -28.30 0.03 28.79
CA GLN A 626 -26.86 -0.03 28.83
C GLN A 626 -26.40 -1.45 29.17
N GLU A 627 -25.46 -1.96 28.37
CA GLU A 627 -24.92 -3.31 28.54
C GLU A 627 -23.45 -3.25 28.94
N TYR A 628 -23.00 -4.22 29.75
CA TYR A 628 -21.59 -4.33 30.13
C TYR A 628 -20.68 -4.64 28.94
N ASN A 629 -21.16 -5.48 28.01
CA ASN A 629 -20.42 -5.88 26.80
C ASN A 629 -21.37 -5.79 25.58
N PRO A 630 -21.58 -4.59 25.01
CA PRO A 630 -22.51 -4.35 23.89
C PRO A 630 -22.30 -5.29 22.70
N MET A 631 -21.04 -5.63 22.39
CA MET A 631 -20.67 -6.55 21.31
C MET A 631 -21.35 -7.93 21.42
N LEU A 632 -21.61 -8.41 22.64
CA LEU A 632 -22.20 -9.73 22.89
C LEU A 632 -23.65 -9.66 23.40
N GLY A 633 -24.26 -8.48 23.38
CA GLY A 633 -25.54 -8.19 24.03
C GLY A 633 -26.79 -8.36 23.17
N MET A 634 -27.80 -7.53 23.44
CA MET A 634 -29.14 -7.58 22.87
C MET A 634 -29.20 -6.89 21.49
N ARG A 635 -28.63 -7.58 20.50
CA ARG A 635 -28.38 -7.03 19.17
C ARG A 635 -28.64 -8.07 18.06
N GLY A 636 -28.60 -7.65 16.80
CA GLY A 636 -28.77 -8.51 15.63
C GLY A 636 -30.06 -9.32 15.65
N VAL A 637 -29.98 -10.60 15.27
CA VAL A 637 -31.15 -11.50 15.22
C VAL A 637 -31.91 -11.57 16.56
N ARG A 638 -31.23 -11.37 17.70
CA ARG A 638 -31.86 -11.42 19.02
C ARG A 638 -32.86 -10.29 19.16
N LEU A 639 -32.47 -9.09 18.74
CA LEU A 639 -33.34 -7.92 18.70
C LEU A 639 -34.50 -8.15 17.72
N GLY A 640 -34.22 -8.66 16.52
CA GLY A 640 -35.24 -9.00 15.52
C GLY A 640 -36.20 -10.12 15.93
N VAL A 641 -35.86 -10.95 16.92
CA VAL A 641 -36.77 -11.96 17.49
C VAL A 641 -37.63 -11.36 18.60
N THR A 642 -37.09 -10.48 19.43
CA THR A 642 -37.83 -9.88 20.57
C THR A 642 -38.64 -8.63 20.23
N VAL A 643 -38.20 -7.86 19.23
CA VAL A 643 -38.86 -6.66 18.73
C VAL A 643 -38.98 -6.80 17.21
N PRO A 644 -39.80 -7.76 16.77
CA PRO A 644 -39.76 -8.20 15.38
C PRO A 644 -40.37 -7.22 14.39
N GLU A 645 -41.10 -6.21 14.88
CA GLU A 645 -41.65 -5.11 14.07
C GLU A 645 -40.54 -4.37 13.30
N ILE A 646 -39.32 -4.31 13.86
CA ILE A 646 -38.16 -3.68 13.22
C ILE A 646 -37.83 -4.41 11.91
N TYR A 647 -37.70 -5.74 11.95
CA TYR A 647 -37.35 -6.53 10.77
C TYR A 647 -38.51 -6.59 9.77
N ASP A 648 -39.76 -6.58 10.24
CA ASP A 648 -40.93 -6.51 9.36
C ASP A 648 -40.95 -5.19 8.56
N MET A 649 -40.65 -4.05 9.21
CA MET A 649 -40.56 -2.76 8.56
C MET A 649 -39.42 -2.73 7.53
N GLN A 650 -38.23 -3.21 7.90
CA GLN A 650 -37.10 -3.27 6.98
C GLN A 650 -37.37 -4.16 5.76
N ALA A 651 -37.94 -5.35 5.97
CA ALA A 651 -38.31 -6.24 4.87
C ALA A 651 -39.34 -5.58 3.94
N ARG A 652 -40.35 -4.89 4.48
CA ARG A 652 -41.32 -4.15 3.68
C ARG A 652 -40.66 -3.05 2.87
N ALA A 653 -39.79 -2.24 3.49
CA ALA A 653 -39.04 -1.18 2.81
C ALA A 653 -38.25 -1.72 1.61
N ILE A 654 -37.55 -2.84 1.81
CA ILE A 654 -36.75 -3.52 0.77
C ILE A 654 -37.64 -3.97 -0.40
N PHE A 655 -38.76 -4.64 -0.12
CA PHE A 655 -39.63 -5.18 -1.18
C PHE A 655 -40.36 -4.08 -1.95
N GLU A 656 -40.89 -3.06 -1.26
CA GLU A 656 -41.53 -1.93 -1.91
C GLU A 656 -40.53 -1.15 -2.79
N ALA A 657 -39.31 -0.93 -2.31
CA ALA A 657 -38.23 -0.31 -3.07
C ALA A 657 -37.81 -1.15 -4.28
N THR A 658 -37.78 -2.48 -4.14
CA THR A 658 -37.46 -3.39 -5.26
C THR A 658 -38.48 -3.25 -6.39
N ILE A 659 -39.77 -3.21 -6.05
CA ILE A 659 -40.85 -3.02 -7.02
C ILE A 659 -40.75 -1.64 -7.67
N GLU A 660 -40.47 -0.60 -6.89
CA GLU A 660 -40.35 0.78 -7.39
C GLU A 660 -39.15 0.95 -8.34
N ALA A 661 -37.98 0.42 -7.96
CA ALA A 661 -36.76 0.49 -8.76
C ALA A 661 -36.87 -0.33 -10.06
N SER A 662 -37.61 -1.44 -10.04
CA SER A 662 -37.78 -2.33 -11.20
C SER A 662 -38.79 -1.81 -12.26
N ARG A 663 -39.36 -0.61 -12.08
CA ARG A 663 -40.30 -0.03 -13.07
C ARG A 663 -39.61 0.50 -14.32
N ASP A 664 -38.44 1.10 -14.14
CA ASP A 664 -37.75 1.89 -15.18
C ASP A 664 -36.40 1.28 -15.59
N GLY A 665 -36.03 0.10 -15.07
CA GLY A 665 -34.73 -0.54 -15.28
C GLY A 665 -34.72 -2.07 -15.10
N ASP A 666 -33.56 -2.69 -15.31
CA ASP A 666 -33.33 -4.12 -15.10
C ASP A 666 -33.62 -4.53 -13.64
N PRO A 667 -34.28 -5.67 -13.44
CA PRO A 667 -34.68 -6.11 -12.11
C PRO A 667 -33.46 -6.35 -11.21
N VAL A 668 -33.54 -5.83 -10.00
CA VAL A 668 -32.57 -6.11 -8.93
C VAL A 668 -33.06 -7.29 -8.11
N VAL A 669 -32.14 -8.17 -7.71
CA VAL A 669 -32.42 -9.24 -6.75
C VAL A 669 -31.95 -8.79 -5.37
N PRO A 670 -32.84 -8.35 -4.48
CA PRO A 670 -32.48 -8.06 -3.09
C PRO A 670 -32.09 -9.36 -2.37
N GLU A 671 -30.97 -9.28 -1.64
CA GLU A 671 -30.49 -10.35 -0.78
C GLU A 671 -30.62 -9.84 0.68
N ILE A 672 -31.46 -10.47 1.50
CA ILE A 672 -31.72 -10.07 2.89
C ILE A 672 -30.85 -10.94 3.80
N MET A 673 -29.99 -10.32 4.61
CA MET A 673 -29.04 -11.00 5.47
C MET A 673 -29.38 -10.80 6.95
N ILE A 674 -29.47 -11.91 7.69
CA ILE A 674 -29.73 -11.93 9.13
C ILE A 674 -28.38 -11.89 9.89
N PRO A 675 -28.12 -10.85 10.71
CA PRO A 675 -26.89 -10.73 11.51
C PRO A 675 -26.91 -11.57 12.79
N LEU A 676 -25.72 -11.87 13.32
CA LEU A 676 -25.42 -12.45 14.63
C LEU A 676 -26.13 -13.77 14.95
N VAL A 677 -26.38 -14.57 13.90
CA VAL A 677 -27.05 -15.87 14.06
C VAL A 677 -26.18 -16.83 14.85
N SER A 678 -26.82 -17.57 15.75
CA SER A 678 -26.19 -18.62 16.54
C SER A 678 -26.92 -19.96 16.44
N ALA A 679 -28.21 -19.96 16.10
CA ALA A 679 -29.05 -21.14 16.06
C ALA A 679 -30.00 -21.16 14.85
N LYS A 680 -30.22 -22.36 14.29
CA LYS A 680 -31.16 -22.61 13.19
C LYS A 680 -32.56 -22.03 13.45
N ARG A 681 -33.06 -22.14 14.68
CA ARG A 681 -34.42 -21.67 15.02
C ARG A 681 -34.58 -20.17 14.88
N GLU A 682 -33.52 -19.39 15.12
CA GLU A 682 -33.53 -17.94 14.91
C GLU A 682 -33.79 -17.62 13.42
N VAL A 683 -33.10 -18.34 12.52
CA VAL A 683 -33.27 -18.21 11.07
C VAL A 683 -34.69 -18.58 10.63
N GLU A 684 -35.22 -19.70 11.12
CA GLU A 684 -36.59 -20.13 10.79
C GLU A 684 -37.64 -19.10 11.20
N ILE A 685 -37.51 -18.50 12.39
CA ILE A 685 -38.45 -17.49 12.89
C ILE A 685 -38.42 -16.25 12.00
N VAL A 686 -37.23 -15.69 11.74
CA VAL A 686 -37.10 -14.49 10.91
C VAL A 686 -37.52 -14.76 9.46
N LYS A 687 -37.13 -15.91 8.89
CA LYS A 687 -37.51 -16.30 7.53
C LYS A 687 -39.03 -16.31 7.36
N ASN A 688 -39.77 -16.96 8.26
CA ASN A 688 -41.23 -17.02 8.15
C ASN A 688 -41.88 -15.63 8.18
N ARG A 689 -41.30 -14.68 8.94
CA ARG A 689 -41.78 -13.30 8.97
C ARG A 689 -41.50 -12.56 7.67
N VAL A 690 -40.26 -12.62 7.18
CA VAL A 690 -39.86 -12.00 5.91
C VAL A 690 -40.73 -12.53 4.75
N ASP A 691 -40.95 -13.85 4.70
CA ASP A 691 -41.82 -14.49 3.70
C ASP A 691 -43.28 -14.00 3.81
N SER A 692 -43.77 -13.78 5.04
CA SER A 692 -45.11 -13.23 5.28
C SER A 692 -45.24 -11.77 4.82
N VAL A 693 -44.21 -10.96 5.05
CA VAL A 693 -44.16 -9.57 4.58
C VAL A 693 -44.08 -9.51 3.06
N ALA A 694 -43.29 -10.37 2.43
CA ALA A 694 -43.22 -10.48 0.96
C ALA A 694 -44.59 -10.79 0.36
N ALA A 695 -45.31 -11.77 0.94
CA ALA A 695 -46.67 -12.12 0.52
C ALA A 695 -47.66 -10.97 0.71
N ALA A 696 -47.55 -10.20 1.79
CA ALA A 696 -48.39 -9.02 2.03
C ALA A 696 -48.15 -7.94 0.97
N VAL A 697 -46.89 -7.60 0.70
CA VAL A 697 -46.53 -6.61 -0.33
C VAL A 697 -47.00 -7.05 -1.72
N TYR A 698 -46.87 -8.35 -2.06
CA TYR A 698 -47.42 -8.89 -3.30
C TYR A 698 -48.94 -8.73 -3.40
N ASN A 699 -49.68 -9.08 -2.34
CA ASN A 699 -51.14 -8.95 -2.32
C ASN A 699 -51.62 -7.49 -2.43
N GLU A 700 -50.85 -6.54 -1.91
CA GLU A 700 -51.17 -5.10 -1.96
C GLU A 700 -50.84 -4.45 -3.31
N THR A 701 -49.76 -4.88 -3.95
CA THR A 701 -49.21 -4.22 -5.16
C THR A 701 -49.53 -4.96 -6.46
N GLY A 702 -49.76 -6.27 -6.40
CA GLY A 702 -49.89 -7.15 -7.57
C GLY A 702 -48.59 -7.36 -8.36
N ALA A 703 -47.44 -6.91 -7.85
CA ALA A 703 -46.14 -7.01 -8.53
C ALA A 703 -45.33 -8.21 -8.03
N GLU A 704 -44.91 -9.08 -8.95
CA GLU A 704 -44.01 -10.19 -8.65
C GLU A 704 -42.56 -9.70 -8.54
N PHE A 705 -41.84 -10.20 -7.53
CA PHE A 705 -40.40 -9.97 -7.35
C PHE A 705 -39.73 -11.19 -6.74
N THR A 706 -38.42 -11.33 -6.95
CA THR A 706 -37.61 -12.41 -6.38
C THR A 706 -36.63 -11.85 -5.36
N TYR A 707 -36.48 -12.51 -4.21
CA TYR A 707 -35.47 -12.19 -3.22
C TYR A 707 -34.76 -13.45 -2.72
N ARG A 708 -33.61 -13.26 -2.08
CA ARG A 708 -32.89 -14.34 -1.40
C ARG A 708 -32.74 -13.96 0.07
N LEU A 709 -32.92 -14.93 0.97
CA LEU A 709 -32.64 -14.75 2.38
C LEU A 709 -31.38 -15.54 2.76
N GLY A 710 -30.47 -14.92 3.48
CA GLY A 710 -29.21 -15.51 3.90
C GLY A 710 -28.84 -15.14 5.33
N VAL A 711 -27.68 -15.64 5.76
CA VAL A 711 -27.22 -15.53 7.14
C VAL A 711 -25.79 -15.00 7.18
N MET A 712 -25.55 -14.09 8.11
CA MET A 712 -24.21 -13.70 8.50
C MET A 712 -23.63 -14.76 9.44
N VAL A 713 -22.59 -15.45 8.99
CA VAL A 713 -21.87 -16.47 9.77
C VAL A 713 -20.71 -15.80 10.46
N GLU A 714 -21.00 -15.24 11.64
CA GLU A 714 -20.04 -14.44 12.40
C GLU A 714 -19.94 -14.85 13.87
N THR A 715 -20.66 -15.90 14.27
CA THR A 715 -20.46 -16.58 15.55
C THR A 715 -19.76 -17.92 15.34
N PRO A 716 -18.86 -18.34 16.25
CA PRO A 716 -18.23 -19.66 16.16
C PRO A 716 -19.27 -20.79 16.12
N ARG A 717 -20.40 -20.64 16.83
CA ARG A 717 -21.50 -21.61 16.82
C ARG A 717 -22.16 -21.72 15.45
N ALA A 718 -22.35 -20.61 14.73
CA ALA A 718 -22.90 -20.65 13.37
C ALA A 718 -21.97 -21.40 12.40
N CYS A 719 -20.65 -21.19 12.50
CA CYS A 719 -19.68 -21.97 11.70
C CYS A 719 -19.80 -23.47 12.00
N LEU A 720 -19.80 -23.83 13.28
CA LEU A 720 -19.92 -25.23 13.72
C LEU A 720 -21.26 -25.87 13.35
N ARG A 721 -22.35 -25.10 13.26
CA ARG A 721 -23.70 -25.60 12.91
C ARG A 721 -24.16 -25.18 11.52
N ALA A 722 -23.24 -24.80 10.63
CA ALA A 722 -23.60 -24.30 9.30
C ALA A 722 -24.46 -25.29 8.49
N GLY A 723 -24.22 -26.60 8.63
CA GLY A 723 -25.05 -27.63 7.97
C GLY A 723 -26.52 -27.67 8.42
N GLU A 724 -26.85 -27.16 9.61
CA GLU A 724 -28.23 -27.03 10.08
C GLU A 724 -28.88 -25.71 9.61
N ILE A 725 -28.07 -24.68 9.41
CA ILE A 725 -28.49 -23.33 9.01
C ILE A 725 -28.69 -23.26 7.48
N ALA A 726 -27.77 -23.83 6.71
CA ALA A 726 -27.73 -23.77 5.25
C ALA A 726 -29.04 -24.17 4.53
N PRO A 727 -29.83 -25.16 4.98
CA PRO A 727 -31.11 -25.48 4.33
C PRO A 727 -32.14 -24.34 4.35
N HIS A 728 -31.98 -23.36 5.27
CA HIS A 728 -32.88 -22.22 5.44
C HIS A 728 -32.34 -20.92 4.85
N ALA A 729 -31.15 -20.96 4.24
CA ALA A 729 -30.44 -19.81 3.72
C ALA A 729 -30.00 -20.05 2.27
N ALA A 730 -30.18 -19.06 1.40
CA ALA A 730 -29.67 -19.06 0.02
C ALA A 730 -28.18 -18.75 -0.06
N PHE A 731 -27.65 -18.05 0.95
CA PHE A 731 -26.23 -17.71 1.04
C PHE A 731 -25.77 -17.64 2.50
N LEU A 732 -24.48 -17.89 2.71
CA LEU A 732 -23.77 -17.63 3.96
C LEU A 732 -22.70 -16.57 3.71
N SER A 733 -22.75 -15.48 4.47
CA SER A 733 -21.74 -14.42 4.42
C SER A 733 -20.94 -14.41 5.71
N PHE A 734 -19.65 -14.68 5.64
CA PHE A 734 -18.79 -14.75 6.81
C PHE A 734 -18.36 -13.35 7.24
N GLY A 735 -18.92 -12.90 8.37
CA GLY A 735 -18.55 -11.65 9.05
C GLY A 735 -17.28 -11.86 9.85
N THR A 736 -16.13 -11.76 9.19
CA THR A 736 -14.85 -12.14 9.81
C THR A 736 -14.41 -11.22 10.94
N ASN A 737 -14.88 -9.97 10.98
CA ASN A 737 -14.54 -9.06 12.07
C ASN A 737 -15.08 -9.60 13.42
N ASP A 738 -16.39 -9.83 13.52
CA ASP A 738 -17.03 -10.39 14.72
C ASP A 738 -16.59 -11.83 14.98
N LEU A 739 -16.36 -12.62 13.92
CA LEU A 739 -15.87 -13.98 14.09
C LEU A 739 -14.45 -14.01 14.70
N THR A 740 -13.54 -13.14 14.26
CA THR A 740 -12.21 -13.00 14.86
C THR A 740 -12.33 -12.58 16.34
N GLN A 741 -13.18 -11.59 16.63
CA GLN A 741 -13.43 -11.14 18.01
C GLN A 741 -13.87 -12.31 18.91
N MET A 742 -14.86 -13.10 18.48
CA MET A 742 -15.38 -14.21 19.27
C MET A 742 -14.44 -15.42 19.33
N THR A 743 -13.63 -15.65 18.29
CA THR A 743 -12.69 -16.78 18.24
C THR A 743 -11.51 -16.55 19.17
N TYR A 744 -10.97 -15.33 19.18
CA TYR A 744 -9.86 -14.96 20.07
C TYR A 744 -10.33 -14.52 21.47
N GLY A 745 -11.60 -14.15 21.62
CA GLY A 745 -12.10 -13.52 22.85
C GLY A 745 -11.61 -12.09 23.02
N LEU A 746 -11.54 -11.33 21.91
CA LEU A 746 -11.01 -9.97 21.86
C LEU A 746 -12.09 -8.95 21.54
N SER A 747 -12.08 -7.85 22.27
CA SER A 747 -12.73 -6.61 21.85
C SER A 747 -11.82 -5.91 20.86
N ARG A 748 -12.32 -5.62 19.65
CA ARG A 748 -11.57 -4.90 18.62
C ARG A 748 -11.08 -3.54 19.13
N ASP A 749 -11.94 -2.82 19.84
CA ASP A 749 -11.65 -1.46 20.33
C ASP A 749 -10.61 -1.46 21.46
N ASP A 750 -10.47 -2.56 22.20
CA ASP A 750 -9.51 -2.68 23.29
C ASP A 750 -8.20 -3.39 22.89
N ALA A 751 -8.21 -4.19 21.81
CA ALA A 751 -7.07 -4.99 21.37
C ALA A 751 -5.82 -4.13 21.08
N GLY A 752 -6.01 -2.91 20.57
CA GLY A 752 -4.91 -1.99 20.26
C GLY A 752 -4.02 -1.65 21.46
N ARG A 753 -4.47 -1.84 22.71
CA ARG A 753 -3.67 -1.58 23.92
C ARG A 753 -2.51 -2.55 24.13
N PHE A 754 -2.60 -3.75 23.58
CA PHE A 754 -1.57 -4.79 23.78
C PHE A 754 -1.12 -5.46 22.48
N MET A 755 -1.86 -5.34 21.37
CA MET A 755 -1.60 -6.08 20.13
C MET A 755 -0.19 -5.83 19.58
N SER A 756 0.28 -4.58 19.58
CA SER A 756 1.65 -4.25 19.14
C SER A 756 2.72 -5.02 19.93
N ALA A 757 2.52 -5.20 21.25
CA ALA A 757 3.46 -5.95 22.08
C ALA A 757 3.40 -7.46 21.81
N TYR A 758 2.24 -7.99 21.40
CA TYR A 758 2.09 -9.39 21.01
C TYR A 758 2.81 -9.70 19.71
N VAL A 759 2.65 -8.84 18.70
CA VAL A 759 3.35 -8.96 17.41
C VAL A 759 4.86 -8.80 17.60
N GLN A 760 5.32 -7.81 18.36
CA GLN A 760 6.75 -7.61 18.65
C GLN A 760 7.40 -8.79 19.38
N ARG A 761 6.62 -9.53 20.18
CA ARG A 761 7.09 -10.74 20.88
C ARG A 761 6.91 -12.03 20.08
N GLY A 762 6.37 -11.94 18.86
CA GLY A 762 6.10 -13.08 18.00
C GLY A 762 5.01 -14.02 18.53
N VAL A 763 4.09 -13.53 19.38
CA VAL A 763 2.92 -14.32 19.80
C VAL A 763 1.99 -14.55 18.60
N PHE A 764 1.79 -13.49 17.81
CA PHE A 764 1.15 -13.54 16.51
C PHE A 764 2.11 -12.96 15.47
N PRO A 765 2.10 -13.47 14.22
CA PRO A 765 2.91 -12.90 13.16
C PRO A 765 2.43 -11.50 12.76
N GLU A 766 1.11 -11.24 12.85
CA GLU A 766 0.46 -9.98 12.46
C GLU A 766 -0.83 -9.79 13.27
N ASP A 767 -1.42 -8.59 13.25
CA ASP A 767 -2.74 -8.34 13.86
C ASP A 767 -3.84 -9.15 13.13
N PRO A 768 -4.60 -10.02 13.83
CA PRO A 768 -5.63 -10.88 13.23
C PRO A 768 -6.88 -10.12 12.73
N PHE A 769 -7.01 -8.83 13.02
CA PHE A 769 -8.03 -7.95 12.41
C PHE A 769 -7.57 -7.34 11.08
N HIS A 770 -6.27 -7.38 10.80
CA HIS A 770 -5.69 -6.89 9.54
C HIS A 770 -5.54 -8.02 8.53
N THR A 771 -4.91 -9.10 8.98
CA THR A 771 -4.66 -10.29 8.18
C THR A 771 -5.49 -11.42 8.75
N LEU A 772 -6.23 -12.10 7.88
CA LEU A 772 -7.03 -13.25 8.28
C LEU A 772 -6.13 -14.30 8.93
N ASP A 773 -6.40 -14.63 10.19
CA ASP A 773 -5.83 -15.80 10.84
C ASP A 773 -6.32 -17.06 10.11
N THR A 774 -5.42 -17.71 9.37
CA THR A 774 -5.74 -18.91 8.60
C THR A 774 -5.90 -20.15 9.47
N ASP A 775 -5.30 -20.17 10.65
CA ASP A 775 -5.14 -21.37 11.46
C ASP A 775 -6.29 -21.55 12.45
N GLY A 776 -6.82 -20.45 13.00
CA GLY A 776 -7.99 -20.48 13.89
C GLY A 776 -9.27 -20.02 13.19
N VAL A 777 -9.36 -18.74 12.83
CA VAL A 777 -10.55 -18.16 12.18
C VAL A 777 -10.77 -18.80 10.80
N GLY A 778 -9.70 -19.04 10.04
CA GLY A 778 -9.73 -19.74 8.76
C GLY A 778 -10.27 -21.17 8.87
N GLU A 779 -9.91 -21.90 9.92
CA GLU A 779 -10.47 -23.23 10.18
C GLU A 779 -11.99 -23.17 10.38
N LEU A 780 -12.50 -22.18 11.12
CA LEU A 780 -13.94 -21.98 11.28
C LEU A 780 -14.63 -21.62 9.95
N LEU A 781 -13.99 -20.82 9.10
CA LEU A 781 -14.49 -20.52 7.75
C LEU A 781 -14.60 -21.79 6.91
N GLN A 782 -13.57 -22.63 6.89
CA GLN A 782 -13.57 -23.90 6.16
C GLN A 782 -14.65 -24.85 6.68
N ILE A 783 -14.74 -25.04 8.00
CA ILE A 783 -15.77 -25.88 8.62
C ILE A 783 -17.17 -25.39 8.24
N GLY A 784 -17.41 -24.08 8.32
CA GLY A 784 -18.69 -23.48 7.96
C GLY A 784 -19.03 -23.67 6.48
N ALA A 785 -18.06 -23.42 5.60
CA ALA A 785 -18.19 -23.57 4.15
C ALA A 785 -18.49 -25.01 3.75
N GLU A 786 -17.70 -25.97 4.24
CA GLU A 786 -17.84 -27.39 3.96
C GLU A 786 -19.18 -27.94 4.46
N ARG A 787 -19.53 -27.67 5.73
CA ARG A 787 -20.78 -28.15 6.31
C ARG A 787 -21.99 -27.51 5.63
N GLY A 788 -21.90 -26.22 5.29
CA GLY A 788 -22.94 -25.51 4.56
C GLY A 788 -23.20 -26.14 3.19
N ARG A 789 -22.14 -26.33 2.39
CA ARG A 789 -22.24 -26.94 1.05
C ARG A 789 -22.62 -28.42 1.07
N ALA A 790 -22.17 -29.17 2.07
CA ALA A 790 -22.60 -30.56 2.25
C ALA A 790 -24.11 -30.67 2.47
N ALA A 791 -24.71 -29.72 3.19
CA ALA A 791 -26.16 -29.66 3.39
C ALA A 791 -26.92 -29.07 2.19
N ARG A 792 -26.29 -28.11 1.47
CA ARG A 792 -26.88 -27.42 0.33
C ARG A 792 -25.83 -27.14 -0.76
N PRO A 793 -25.73 -27.97 -1.82
CA PRO A 793 -24.68 -27.84 -2.83
C PRO A 793 -24.68 -26.52 -3.64
N ASP A 794 -25.84 -25.90 -3.83
CA ASP A 794 -26.01 -24.62 -4.53
C ASP A 794 -25.80 -23.39 -3.64
N LEU A 795 -25.37 -23.59 -2.39
CA LEU A 795 -25.20 -22.52 -1.40
C LEU A 795 -24.10 -21.53 -1.81
N ILE A 796 -24.48 -20.26 -1.88
CA ILE A 796 -23.55 -19.17 -2.15
C ILE A 796 -22.76 -18.88 -0.86
N LEU A 797 -21.43 -18.96 -0.94
CA LEU A 797 -20.52 -18.64 0.15
C LEU A 797 -19.81 -17.32 -0.13
N SER A 798 -19.70 -16.48 0.87
CA SER A 798 -19.04 -15.18 0.74
C SER A 798 -18.36 -14.73 2.02
N ILE A 799 -17.43 -13.80 1.90
CA ILE A 799 -16.80 -13.12 3.03
C ILE A 799 -17.07 -11.63 2.92
N CYS A 800 -17.37 -11.00 4.05
CA CYS A 800 -17.46 -9.54 4.16
C CYS A 800 -16.65 -9.05 5.36
N GLY A 801 -16.28 -7.77 5.33
CA GLY A 801 -15.43 -7.14 6.33
C GLY A 801 -14.10 -6.67 5.74
N GLU A 802 -13.14 -6.36 6.61
CA GLU A 802 -11.86 -5.79 6.17
C GLU A 802 -10.96 -6.82 5.47
N HIS A 803 -11.04 -8.08 5.89
CA HIS A 803 -10.32 -9.18 5.24
C HIS A 803 -10.74 -9.39 3.78
N GLY A 804 -11.97 -9.04 3.41
CA GLY A 804 -12.50 -9.23 2.05
C GLY A 804 -11.74 -8.45 0.96
N GLY A 805 -10.95 -7.44 1.33
CA GLY A 805 -10.09 -6.69 0.40
C GLY A 805 -8.60 -7.04 0.49
N SER A 806 -8.22 -8.05 1.28
CA SER A 806 -6.82 -8.43 1.50
C SER A 806 -6.39 -9.48 0.48
N PRO A 807 -5.26 -9.31 -0.25
CA PRO A 807 -4.79 -10.27 -1.24
C PRO A 807 -4.67 -11.70 -0.70
N GLU A 808 -4.15 -11.85 0.52
CA GLU A 808 -3.95 -13.14 1.18
C GLU A 808 -5.28 -13.83 1.49
N SER A 809 -6.25 -13.08 2.03
CA SER A 809 -7.59 -13.57 2.34
C SER A 809 -8.37 -13.95 1.09
N ILE A 810 -8.19 -13.22 -0.02
CA ILE A 810 -8.80 -13.56 -1.31
C ILE A 810 -8.26 -14.90 -1.82
N GLY A 811 -6.94 -15.10 -1.76
CA GLY A 811 -6.31 -16.38 -2.11
C GLY A 811 -6.86 -17.54 -1.27
N PHE A 812 -7.02 -17.34 0.04
CA PHE A 812 -7.65 -18.30 0.94
C PHE A 812 -9.11 -18.61 0.54
N CYS A 813 -9.92 -17.57 0.32
CA CYS A 813 -11.33 -17.72 -0.04
C CYS A 813 -11.51 -18.46 -1.37
N ARG A 814 -10.67 -18.18 -2.37
CA ARG A 814 -10.64 -18.91 -3.64
C ARG A 814 -10.37 -20.41 -3.42
N LYS A 815 -9.33 -20.74 -2.65
CA LYS A 815 -8.98 -22.14 -2.32
C LYS A 815 -10.08 -22.86 -1.54
N ALA A 816 -10.74 -22.15 -0.62
CA ALA A 816 -11.90 -22.67 0.13
C ALA A 816 -13.20 -22.71 -0.71
N GLY A 817 -13.15 -22.27 -1.97
CA GLY A 817 -14.26 -22.35 -2.92
C GLY A 817 -15.35 -21.29 -2.72
N PHE A 818 -15.07 -20.16 -2.09
CA PHE A 818 -16.05 -19.08 -1.91
C PHE A 818 -16.49 -18.48 -3.26
N ASN A 819 -17.73 -18.03 -3.35
CA ASN A 819 -18.30 -17.49 -4.59
C ASN A 819 -17.96 -16.02 -4.81
N TYR A 820 -17.84 -15.24 -3.73
CA TYR A 820 -17.43 -13.84 -3.80
C TYR A 820 -16.78 -13.33 -2.52
N VAL A 821 -15.99 -12.27 -2.65
CA VAL A 821 -15.51 -11.46 -1.51
C VAL A 821 -16.16 -10.07 -1.57
N SER A 822 -16.30 -9.42 -0.43
CA SER A 822 -16.88 -8.08 -0.33
C SER A 822 -16.02 -7.14 0.51
N CYS A 823 -15.56 -6.04 -0.10
CA CYS A 823 -14.64 -5.06 0.49
C CYS A 823 -15.16 -3.62 0.33
N SER A 824 -14.53 -2.62 0.96
CA SER A 824 -14.93 -1.22 0.74
C SER A 824 -14.77 -0.81 -0.74
N PRO A 825 -15.51 0.21 -1.24
CA PRO A 825 -15.52 0.55 -2.66
C PRO A 825 -14.13 0.79 -3.24
N TYR A 826 -13.29 1.56 -2.53
CA TYR A 826 -11.91 1.84 -2.94
C TYR A 826 -10.97 0.62 -2.90
N ARG A 827 -11.36 -0.49 -2.26
CA ARG A 827 -10.58 -1.74 -2.28
C ARG A 827 -11.03 -2.70 -3.39
N VAL A 828 -12.06 -2.35 -4.16
CA VAL A 828 -12.54 -3.18 -5.27
C VAL A 828 -11.43 -3.39 -6.34
N PRO A 829 -10.70 -2.37 -6.82
CA PRO A 829 -9.63 -2.58 -7.79
C PRO A 829 -8.51 -3.49 -7.28
N VAL A 830 -8.10 -3.29 -6.03
CA VAL A 830 -7.09 -4.13 -5.34
C VAL A 830 -7.56 -5.58 -5.28
N ALA A 831 -8.82 -5.80 -4.87
CA ALA A 831 -9.39 -7.14 -4.76
C ALA A 831 -9.53 -7.84 -6.13
N LYS A 832 -9.88 -7.09 -7.18
CA LYS A 832 -9.94 -7.61 -8.56
C LYS A 832 -8.56 -8.04 -9.05
N LEU A 833 -7.54 -7.19 -8.88
CA LEU A 833 -6.18 -7.53 -9.29
C LEU A 833 -5.64 -8.74 -8.51
N ALA A 834 -5.79 -8.75 -7.18
CA ALA A 834 -5.35 -9.88 -6.36
C ALA A 834 -6.05 -11.19 -6.75
N ALA A 835 -7.37 -11.16 -7.01
CA ALA A 835 -8.10 -12.33 -7.48
C ALA A 835 -7.59 -12.84 -8.83
N ALA A 836 -7.31 -11.93 -9.77
CA ALA A 836 -6.75 -12.26 -11.07
C ALA A 836 -5.35 -12.88 -10.95
N GLN A 837 -4.48 -12.29 -10.14
CA GLN A 837 -3.12 -12.78 -9.90
C GLN A 837 -3.12 -14.20 -9.33
N HIS A 838 -3.92 -14.46 -8.30
CA HIS A 838 -4.03 -15.81 -7.74
C HIS A 838 -4.58 -16.80 -8.78
N ALA A 839 -5.55 -16.40 -9.60
CA ALA A 839 -6.08 -17.25 -10.67
C ALA A 839 -5.06 -17.54 -11.78
N VAL A 840 -4.17 -16.58 -12.07
CA VAL A 840 -3.05 -16.76 -13.00
C VAL A 840 -1.99 -17.69 -12.40
N LEU A 841 -1.60 -17.48 -11.14
CA LEU A 841 -0.61 -18.32 -10.45
C LEU A 841 -1.06 -19.78 -10.38
N ASP A 842 -2.32 -20.04 -10.01
CA ASP A 842 -2.87 -21.41 -9.96
C ASP A 842 -2.83 -22.13 -11.33
N LYS A 843 -2.87 -21.39 -12.44
CA LYS A 843 -2.76 -21.94 -13.81
C LYS A 843 -1.33 -22.25 -14.21
N ILE A 844 -0.36 -21.49 -13.71
CA ILE A 844 1.06 -21.62 -14.06
C ILE A 844 1.73 -22.75 -13.25
N GLY A 845 1.18 -23.08 -12.07
CA GLY A 845 1.76 -24.02 -11.11
C GLY A 845 2.78 -23.32 -10.22
#